data_AF-A0A1Y0Y9C0-F1
#
_entry.id   AF-A0A1Y0Y9C0-F1
#
_cell.length_a   1.000
_cell.length_b   1.000
_cell.length_c   1.000
_cell.angle_alpha   90.00
_cell.angle_beta   90.00
_cell.angle_gamma   90.00
#
_symmetry.space_group_name_H-M   'P 1'
#
loop_
_entity.id
_entity.type
_entity.pdbx_description
1 polymer ?
#
loop_
_entity_poly.entity_id
_entity_poly.type
_entity_poly.pdbx_seq_one_letter_code
_entity_poly.pdbx_strand_id
1 'polypeptide(L)'
;MSGTNSTVTTQSGQPISSLPEAQDVAATDGVLGVFGGKAQIAKPADIVDAGMPTDVVRTTDLDEALSGSSLNQYVTQAATHAAASDASANRSETAAGASAASSALAAQTGAQVATIAAGVNADADRAQNGADSAQATAAGAGAILAQNTALASMVANNPVQFTNKGSWDASKNSPALTSGTGAEGDFYSVTVPGETSLDGVTDWELLDGAWFHNGVWNNLKKAGYPTIAQRFQGLLGVIAEGVTLNSRTSGAFTIKDALGYILTAIDGLGNISTAGKQLLLGSTLLDCNAKGQFLFGMRDAMGNLAWGVRADGSPAFPSGAARADLGPISVTSNDNPNGVIVKDQNGFVLLDTSGYYAIKTGDFTAEEIAERDRMQLARSAATMAGPGDMLRARPVWGISISIATGQSEMMGYVSLPALSLTQPYDNITFGEDPRGFDFSIDNAEWTPRGGDASPKPLVAVNVDQNTYETLDLPASLVYKPSTVDVAVPTVTSGNPQIQISTTDTSINFTSGFSVGQTIQCAGFTGAAATNNESGGLWYSNYITLTAVSAQSITGTCDGVWWGWNPVAVTGATGVSIAPMRNTRDFGEQQSIAALNFFRGMQLAFRGMPSDTSRRLALLSCCVSGTTIEQLSKGYSIPLFDRISQSFAIAKSQGDALNTTSGCFLIEFCQGGSNTDTDYATYSPLLAQYFADVIAEAKEKFGQTKDPFIEIVPISGMNLPSTGIMDVCRAQVDYVLATPGAYIPTVGYPAIDYGPHYSSNGERYVGAMRAKVRHRVITQGLAWKPLIMEKATLRGRTILIDCHVPYAPIRVLPTWEGQEQSTQTDLGFGVYDVTTNNKLSISSVSVVGETQIEIVLASDPENTVWVTYGDSNHNGSGNIYDSDPAVSSDLYEWVEGNGAPYSENIADYIGKPYQLRNPMINYAIQSVKG
;
A
#
# COMPACT_ATOMS: atom_id res chain seq x y z
N MET A 1 11.86 -77.69 -36.92
CA MET A 1 10.72 -78.39 -37.55
C MET A 1 9.56 -77.41 -37.70
N SER A 2 9.03 -77.34 -38.92
CA SER A 2 7.85 -76.60 -39.44
C SER A 2 7.56 -75.19 -38.89
N GLY A 3 7.95 -74.18 -39.68
CA GLY A 3 7.49 -72.81 -39.53
C GLY A 3 6.13 -72.54 -40.17
N THR A 4 5.59 -71.38 -39.85
CA THR A 4 4.60 -70.67 -40.66
C THR A 4 5.04 -69.22 -40.80
N ASN A 5 5.40 -68.87 -42.05
CA ASN A 5 5.34 -67.60 -42.74
C ASN A 5 5.25 -66.31 -41.90
N SER A 6 6.35 -65.55 -41.89
CA SER A 6 6.28 -64.09 -41.95
C SER A 6 7.10 -63.62 -43.15
N THR A 7 6.43 -62.85 -44.00
CA THR A 7 6.87 -62.41 -45.31
C THR A 7 7.63 -61.09 -45.22
N VAL A 8 8.85 -61.12 -45.78
CA VAL A 8 9.63 -59.99 -46.34
C VAL A 8 10.47 -59.13 -45.39
N THR A 9 11.74 -59.51 -45.20
CA THR A 9 12.94 -58.72 -45.58
C THR A 9 14.20 -59.62 -45.66
N THR A 10 14.62 -59.85 -46.90
CA THR A 10 15.94 -60.26 -47.46
C THR A 10 17.13 -60.65 -46.56
N GLN A 11 17.48 -61.95 -46.53
CA GLN A 11 18.75 -62.52 -47.06
C GLN A 11 18.79 -64.04 -46.81
N SER A 12 18.95 -64.82 -47.88
CA SER A 12 19.10 -66.27 -47.84
C SER A 12 20.51 -66.67 -47.40
N GLY A 13 20.66 -67.24 -46.20
CA GLY A 13 21.86 -68.00 -45.83
C GLY A 13 21.88 -69.36 -46.53
N GLN A 14 23.05 -69.78 -47.01
CA GLN A 14 23.23 -71.08 -47.67
C GLN A 14 22.91 -72.25 -46.70
N PRO A 15 22.33 -73.37 -47.18
CA PRO A 15 22.03 -74.52 -46.35
C PRO A 15 23.30 -75.14 -45.74
N ILE A 16 23.21 -75.69 -44.52
CA ILE A 16 24.35 -76.25 -43.77
C ILE A 16 25.17 -77.31 -44.54
N SER A 17 24.57 -77.91 -45.57
CA SER A 17 25.21 -78.84 -46.51
C SER A 17 26.21 -78.18 -47.47
N SER A 18 26.35 -76.86 -47.46
CA SER A 18 27.27 -76.11 -48.35
C SER A 18 28.54 -75.62 -47.64
N LEU A 19 28.77 -76.03 -46.40
CA LEU A 19 30.04 -75.78 -45.70
C LEU A 19 31.09 -76.78 -46.21
N PRO A 20 32.32 -76.35 -46.52
CA PRO A 20 33.38 -77.26 -46.96
C PRO A 20 33.69 -78.31 -45.88
N GLU A 21 33.81 -79.58 -46.27
CA GLU A 21 34.21 -80.67 -45.37
C GLU A 21 35.62 -80.41 -44.81
N ALA A 22 35.77 -80.54 -43.49
CA ALA A 22 37.06 -80.46 -42.84
C ALA A 22 37.91 -81.67 -43.26
N GLN A 23 39.20 -81.46 -43.56
CA GLN A 23 40.06 -82.53 -44.05
C GLN A 23 40.40 -83.52 -42.92
N ASP A 24 40.18 -84.81 -43.18
CA ASP A 24 40.53 -85.90 -42.26
C ASP A 24 42.04 -85.96 -41.98
N VAL A 25 42.38 -86.30 -40.73
CA VAL A 25 43.77 -86.61 -40.33
C VAL A 25 44.16 -87.96 -40.96
N ALA A 26 45.25 -87.99 -41.72
CA ALA A 26 45.64 -89.20 -42.46
C ALA A 26 46.07 -90.31 -41.48
N ALA A 27 45.77 -91.57 -41.81
CA ALA A 27 46.04 -92.74 -40.95
C ALA A 27 47.52 -92.93 -40.55
N THR A 28 48.45 -92.24 -41.19
CA THR A 28 49.89 -92.26 -40.91
C THR A 28 50.36 -91.19 -39.93
N ASP A 29 49.53 -90.19 -39.62
CA ASP A 29 49.94 -89.04 -38.82
C ASP A 29 50.04 -89.43 -37.35
N GLY A 30 51.15 -89.09 -36.69
CA GLY A 30 51.33 -89.38 -35.26
C GLY A 30 50.52 -88.41 -34.40
N VAL A 31 49.57 -88.92 -33.61
CA VAL A 31 48.75 -88.14 -32.68
C VAL A 31 49.35 -88.27 -31.27
N LEU A 32 49.86 -87.17 -30.72
CA LEU A 32 50.41 -87.12 -29.37
C LEU A 32 49.27 -87.05 -28.35
N GLY A 33 49.15 -88.06 -27.49
CA GLY A 33 48.12 -88.14 -26.45
C GLY A 33 48.61 -88.87 -25.20
N VAL A 34 47.86 -88.76 -24.09
CA VAL A 34 48.19 -89.46 -22.85
C VAL A 34 47.33 -90.72 -22.76
N PHE A 35 47.96 -91.88 -22.90
CA PHE A 35 47.29 -93.18 -22.86
C PHE A 35 47.81 -94.00 -21.69
N GLY A 36 46.91 -94.61 -20.92
CA GLY A 36 47.27 -95.37 -19.71
C GLY A 36 48.05 -94.56 -18.65
N GLY A 37 47.90 -93.23 -18.66
CA GLY A 37 48.61 -92.32 -17.75
C GLY A 37 50.02 -91.90 -18.19
N LYS A 38 50.45 -92.19 -19.43
CA LYS A 38 51.72 -91.68 -19.99
C LYS A 38 51.52 -91.03 -21.37
N ALA A 39 52.18 -89.90 -21.61
CA ALA A 39 52.16 -89.20 -22.89
C ALA A 39 52.98 -89.97 -23.93
N GLN A 40 52.36 -90.32 -25.05
CA GLN A 40 53.00 -91.00 -26.16
C GLN A 40 52.34 -90.64 -27.49
N ILE A 41 53.11 -90.76 -28.58
CA ILE A 41 52.59 -90.58 -29.94
C ILE A 41 52.03 -91.91 -30.41
N ALA A 42 50.73 -91.96 -30.62
CA ALA A 42 50.01 -93.14 -31.12
C ALA A 42 49.51 -92.87 -32.54
N LYS A 43 49.35 -93.93 -33.35
CA LYS A 43 48.75 -93.78 -34.68
C LYS A 43 47.22 -93.76 -34.53
N PRO A 44 46.48 -93.07 -35.40
CA PRO A 44 45.02 -92.97 -35.35
C PRO A 44 44.32 -94.33 -35.21
N ALA A 45 44.85 -95.38 -35.86
CA ALA A 45 44.34 -96.75 -35.72
C ALA A 45 44.40 -97.29 -34.28
N ASP A 46 45.45 -96.97 -33.53
CA ASP A 46 45.63 -97.43 -32.15
C ASP A 46 44.66 -96.73 -31.18
N ILE A 47 44.16 -95.55 -31.56
CA ILE A 47 43.18 -94.74 -30.79
C ILE A 47 41.75 -95.27 -30.98
N VAL A 48 41.45 -95.82 -32.16
CA VAL A 48 40.16 -96.48 -32.47
C VAL A 48 40.04 -97.81 -31.73
N ASP A 49 41.13 -98.60 -31.66
CA ASP A 49 41.15 -99.86 -30.89
C ASP A 49 41.00 -99.64 -29.37
N ALA A 50 41.30 -98.42 -28.89
CA ALA A 50 41.04 -98.01 -27.51
C ALA A 50 39.59 -97.52 -27.27
N GLY A 51 38.72 -97.56 -28.29
CA GLY A 51 37.30 -97.26 -28.20
C GLY A 51 36.92 -95.78 -28.38
N MET A 52 37.79 -94.97 -28.98
CA MET A 52 37.50 -93.55 -29.27
C MET A 52 37.03 -93.31 -30.73
N PRO A 53 36.22 -92.26 -31.00
CA PRO A 53 35.65 -91.99 -32.32
C PRO A 53 36.70 -91.67 -33.38
N THR A 54 36.42 -92.03 -34.64
CA THR A 54 37.34 -91.92 -35.78
C THR A 54 37.56 -90.49 -36.29
N ASP A 55 36.78 -89.52 -35.82
CA ASP A 55 36.69 -88.19 -36.45
C ASP A 55 37.21 -87.13 -35.47
N VAL A 56 38.47 -86.72 -35.62
CA VAL A 56 39.10 -85.67 -34.81
C VAL A 56 39.52 -84.53 -35.72
N VAL A 57 38.90 -83.36 -35.52
CA VAL A 57 39.10 -82.15 -36.35
C VAL A 57 39.96 -81.12 -35.61
N ARG A 58 40.72 -80.29 -36.33
CA ARG A 58 41.55 -79.24 -35.72
C ARG A 58 40.65 -78.14 -35.13
N THR A 59 40.96 -77.67 -33.92
CA THR A 59 40.17 -76.63 -33.22
C THR A 59 40.12 -75.30 -33.96
N THR A 60 41.17 -74.92 -34.68
CA THR A 60 41.17 -73.71 -35.52
C THR A 60 40.14 -73.78 -36.64
N ASP A 61 39.98 -74.96 -37.23
CA ASP A 61 39.05 -75.18 -38.34
C ASP A 61 37.61 -75.23 -37.81
N LEU A 62 37.42 -75.72 -36.57
CA LEU A 62 36.15 -75.67 -35.85
C LEU A 62 35.73 -74.24 -35.49
N ASP A 63 36.67 -73.41 -35.02
CA ASP A 63 36.41 -72.00 -34.67
C ASP A 63 36.14 -71.14 -35.92
N GLU A 64 36.87 -71.39 -37.02
CA GLU A 64 36.64 -70.71 -38.30
C GLU A 64 35.28 -71.13 -38.90
N ALA A 65 34.95 -72.42 -38.86
CA ALA A 65 33.63 -72.92 -39.27
C ALA A 65 32.48 -72.38 -38.40
N LEU A 66 32.67 -72.25 -37.08
CA LEU A 66 31.65 -71.74 -36.15
C LEU A 66 31.43 -70.23 -36.30
N SER A 67 32.50 -69.45 -36.54
CA SER A 67 32.42 -67.99 -36.70
C SER A 67 31.59 -67.57 -37.92
N GLY A 68 31.63 -68.36 -39.00
CA GLY A 68 30.82 -68.21 -40.22
C GLY A 68 29.52 -69.02 -40.25
N SER A 69 29.21 -69.79 -39.21
CA SER A 69 28.06 -70.70 -39.19
C SER A 69 26.73 -69.99 -38.93
N SER A 70 25.63 -70.64 -39.33
CA SER A 70 24.27 -70.24 -39.01
C SER A 70 24.02 -70.10 -37.50
N LEU A 71 24.77 -70.81 -36.64
CA LEU A 71 24.63 -70.74 -35.19
C LEU A 71 24.99 -69.35 -34.63
N ASN A 72 26.07 -68.72 -35.14
CA ASN A 72 26.46 -67.38 -34.73
C ASN A 72 25.45 -66.31 -35.21
N GLN A 73 24.86 -66.54 -36.38
CA GLN A 73 23.75 -65.71 -36.88
C GLN A 73 22.50 -65.84 -36.00
N TYR A 74 22.15 -67.04 -35.54
CA TYR A 74 21.03 -67.24 -34.61
C TYR A 74 21.26 -66.58 -33.25
N VAL A 75 22.49 -66.60 -32.71
CA VAL A 75 22.81 -65.88 -31.46
C VAL A 75 22.66 -64.37 -31.63
N THR A 76 23.16 -63.82 -32.75
CA THR A 76 23.01 -62.39 -33.07
C THR A 76 21.54 -62.02 -33.29
N GLN A 77 20.77 -62.89 -33.94
CA GLN A 77 19.34 -62.70 -34.18
C GLN A 77 18.53 -62.79 -32.88
N ALA A 78 18.88 -63.71 -31.98
CA ALA A 78 18.28 -63.82 -30.65
C ALA A 78 18.54 -62.56 -29.81
N ALA A 79 19.77 -62.03 -29.81
CA ALA A 79 20.09 -60.77 -29.14
C ALA A 79 19.31 -59.58 -29.74
N THR A 80 19.17 -59.54 -31.07
CA THR A 80 18.37 -58.53 -31.78
C THR A 80 16.88 -58.63 -31.42
N HIS A 81 16.34 -59.85 -31.31
CA HIS A 81 14.95 -60.10 -30.93
C HIS A 81 14.69 -59.74 -29.46
N ALA A 82 15.64 -60.02 -28.57
CA ALA A 82 15.57 -59.59 -27.17
C ALA A 82 15.51 -58.06 -27.07
N ALA A 83 16.41 -57.35 -27.76
CA ALA A 83 16.39 -55.89 -27.81
C ALA A 83 15.09 -55.32 -28.42
N ALA A 84 14.56 -55.97 -29.47
CA ALA A 84 13.27 -55.59 -30.07
C ALA A 84 12.08 -55.86 -29.13
N SER A 85 12.14 -56.91 -28.31
CA SER A 85 11.15 -57.23 -27.29
C SER A 85 11.16 -56.17 -26.18
N ASP A 86 12.33 -55.80 -25.67
CA ASP A 86 12.46 -54.75 -24.65
C ASP A 86 11.97 -53.40 -25.17
N ALA A 87 12.33 -53.04 -26.41
CA ALA A 87 11.81 -51.84 -27.06
C ALA A 87 10.27 -51.89 -27.23
N SER A 88 9.69 -53.08 -27.45
CA SER A 88 8.24 -53.26 -27.56
C SER A 88 7.56 -53.16 -26.20
N ALA A 89 8.16 -53.67 -25.13
CA ALA A 89 7.69 -53.52 -23.76
C ALA A 89 7.67 -52.03 -23.35
N ASN A 90 8.76 -51.30 -23.59
CA ASN A 90 8.83 -49.85 -23.31
C ASN A 90 7.77 -49.05 -24.09
N ARG A 91 7.53 -49.40 -25.36
CA ARG A 91 6.44 -48.79 -26.16
C ARG A 91 5.07 -49.10 -25.58
N SER A 92 4.86 -50.32 -25.09
CA SER A 92 3.60 -50.74 -24.45
C SER A 92 3.35 -49.98 -23.14
N GLU A 93 4.38 -49.80 -22.31
CA GLU A 93 4.29 -49.01 -21.08
C GLU A 93 4.00 -47.53 -21.37
N THR A 94 4.68 -46.97 -22.39
CA THR A 94 4.42 -45.60 -22.85
C THR A 94 2.99 -45.44 -23.36
N ALA A 95 2.47 -46.42 -24.12
CA ALA A 95 1.09 -46.42 -24.60
C ALA A 95 0.07 -46.56 -23.45
N ALA A 96 0.35 -47.36 -22.44
CA ALA A 96 -0.46 -47.47 -21.23
C ALA A 96 -0.50 -46.15 -20.45
N GLY A 97 0.65 -45.48 -20.29
CA GLY A 97 0.75 -44.16 -19.68
C GLY A 97 -0.03 -43.08 -20.46
N ALA A 98 0.06 -43.08 -21.79
CA ALA A 98 -0.70 -42.18 -22.65
C ALA A 98 -2.22 -42.42 -22.51
N SER A 99 -2.67 -43.69 -22.49
CA SER A 99 -4.08 -44.05 -22.29
C SER A 99 -4.61 -43.61 -20.92
N ALA A 100 -3.81 -43.73 -19.86
CA ALA A 100 -4.16 -43.26 -18.52
C ALA A 100 -4.28 -41.73 -18.48
N ALA A 101 -3.36 -41.00 -19.11
CA ALA A 101 -3.41 -39.54 -19.24
C ALA A 101 -4.65 -39.08 -20.04
N SER A 102 -4.97 -39.74 -21.15
CA SER A 102 -6.19 -39.46 -21.92
C SER A 102 -7.46 -39.71 -21.11
N SER A 103 -7.49 -40.78 -20.30
CA SER A 103 -8.63 -41.10 -19.43
C SER A 103 -8.81 -40.07 -18.31
N ALA A 104 -7.70 -39.59 -17.73
CA ALA A 104 -7.72 -38.54 -16.72
C ALA A 104 -8.19 -37.19 -17.28
N LEU A 105 -7.74 -36.83 -18.49
CA LEU A 105 -8.20 -35.63 -19.19
C LEU A 105 -9.70 -35.72 -19.50
N ALA A 106 -10.18 -36.86 -19.99
CA ALA A 106 -11.60 -37.08 -20.25
C ALA A 106 -12.46 -36.97 -18.96
N ALA A 107 -11.96 -37.48 -17.83
CA ALA A 107 -12.63 -37.34 -16.53
C ALA A 107 -12.68 -35.86 -16.07
N GLN A 108 -11.59 -35.12 -16.23
CA GLN A 108 -11.52 -33.70 -15.88
C GLN A 108 -12.45 -32.85 -16.77
N THR A 109 -12.47 -33.12 -18.08
CA THR A 109 -13.43 -32.48 -19.00
C THR A 109 -14.87 -32.83 -18.66
N GLY A 110 -15.16 -34.09 -18.30
CA GLY A 110 -16.49 -34.51 -17.84
C GLY A 110 -16.94 -33.77 -16.58
N ALA A 111 -16.05 -33.58 -15.61
CA ALA A 111 -16.32 -32.82 -14.39
C ALA A 111 -16.53 -31.32 -14.66
N GLN A 112 -15.77 -30.74 -15.60
CA GLN A 112 -15.96 -29.35 -16.04
C GLN A 112 -17.30 -29.16 -16.75
N VAL A 113 -17.67 -30.06 -17.66
CA VAL A 113 -18.97 -30.02 -18.36
C VAL A 113 -20.13 -30.19 -17.39
N ALA A 114 -20.02 -31.09 -16.40
CA ALA A 114 -21.04 -31.25 -15.36
C ALA A 114 -21.20 -29.98 -14.50
N THR A 115 -20.09 -29.34 -14.12
CA THR A 115 -20.08 -28.07 -13.38
C THR A 115 -20.74 -26.95 -14.19
N ILE A 116 -20.40 -26.84 -15.48
CA ILE A 116 -21.00 -25.84 -16.38
C ILE A 116 -22.50 -26.11 -16.55
N ALA A 117 -22.92 -27.36 -16.74
CA ALA A 117 -24.34 -27.71 -16.87
C ALA A 117 -25.14 -27.40 -15.59
N ALA A 118 -24.57 -27.65 -14.41
CA ALA A 118 -25.18 -27.27 -13.14
C ALA A 118 -25.30 -25.74 -13.00
N GLY A 119 -24.27 -24.99 -13.41
CA GLY A 119 -24.28 -23.53 -13.44
C GLY A 119 -25.35 -22.97 -14.37
N VAL A 120 -25.48 -23.51 -15.58
CA VAL A 120 -26.48 -23.10 -16.57
C VAL A 120 -27.91 -23.34 -16.07
N ASN A 121 -28.18 -24.48 -15.42
CA ASN A 121 -29.49 -24.73 -14.82
C ASN A 121 -29.78 -23.76 -13.66
N ALA A 122 -28.79 -23.50 -12.79
CA ALA A 122 -28.95 -22.53 -11.71
C ALA A 122 -29.11 -21.08 -12.20
N ASP A 123 -28.48 -20.71 -13.32
CA ASP A 123 -28.67 -19.42 -13.98
C ASP A 123 -30.06 -19.32 -14.62
N ALA A 124 -30.55 -20.41 -15.23
CA ALA A 124 -31.90 -20.48 -15.81
C ALA A 124 -32.99 -20.36 -14.73
N ASP A 125 -32.83 -21.05 -13.60
CA ASP A 125 -33.75 -20.97 -12.46
C ASP A 125 -33.73 -19.56 -11.83
N ARG A 126 -32.55 -18.93 -11.70
CA ARG A 126 -32.43 -17.53 -11.25
C ARG A 126 -33.10 -16.56 -12.22
N ALA A 127 -32.97 -16.77 -13.52
CA ALA A 127 -33.62 -15.94 -14.53
C ALA A 127 -35.15 -16.08 -14.50
N GLN A 128 -35.68 -17.30 -14.34
CA GLN A 128 -37.12 -17.54 -14.23
C GLN A 128 -37.70 -16.93 -12.94
N ASN A 129 -37.04 -17.13 -11.81
CA ASN A 129 -37.44 -16.53 -10.53
C ASN A 129 -37.42 -14.99 -10.57
N GLY A 130 -36.44 -14.41 -11.28
CA GLY A 130 -36.38 -12.97 -11.54
C GLY A 130 -37.55 -12.47 -12.40
N ALA A 131 -37.93 -13.23 -13.43
CA ALA A 131 -39.06 -12.90 -14.30
C ALA A 131 -40.40 -12.95 -13.54
N ASP A 132 -40.62 -13.98 -12.72
CA ASP A 132 -41.85 -14.14 -11.94
C ASP A 132 -41.99 -13.03 -10.88
N SER A 133 -40.88 -12.63 -10.25
CA SER A 133 -40.82 -11.53 -9.28
C SER A 133 -41.12 -10.16 -9.93
N ALA A 134 -40.60 -9.93 -11.15
CA ALA A 134 -40.91 -8.75 -11.93
C ALA A 134 -42.39 -8.69 -12.32
N GLN A 135 -42.98 -9.82 -12.71
CA GLN A 135 -44.40 -9.92 -13.08
C GLN A 135 -45.34 -9.66 -11.88
N ALA A 136 -44.98 -10.17 -10.69
CA ALA A 136 -45.72 -9.91 -9.45
C ALA A 136 -45.67 -8.42 -9.03
N THR A 137 -44.51 -7.78 -9.18
CA THR A 137 -44.32 -6.36 -8.90
C THR A 137 -45.17 -5.49 -9.84
N ALA A 138 -45.19 -5.81 -11.13
CA ALA A 138 -45.99 -5.09 -12.12
C ALA A 138 -47.51 -5.24 -11.86
N ALA A 139 -47.99 -6.42 -11.46
CA ALA A 139 -49.38 -6.65 -11.10
C ALA A 139 -49.80 -5.85 -9.85
N GLY A 140 -48.93 -5.79 -8.83
CA GLY A 140 -49.16 -4.99 -7.62
C GLY A 140 -49.24 -3.49 -7.91
N ALA A 141 -48.34 -2.98 -8.75
CA ALA A 141 -48.36 -1.58 -9.17
C ALA A 141 -49.64 -1.21 -9.95
N GLY A 142 -50.12 -2.12 -10.81
CA GLY A 142 -51.37 -1.93 -11.57
C GLY A 142 -52.61 -1.84 -10.67
N ALA A 143 -52.67 -2.63 -9.59
CA ALA A 143 -53.77 -2.58 -8.62
C ALA A 143 -53.78 -1.26 -7.83
N ILE A 144 -52.61 -0.74 -7.47
CA ILE A 144 -52.46 0.56 -6.77
C ILE A 144 -52.89 1.72 -7.67
N LEU A 145 -52.51 1.70 -8.95
CA LEU A 145 -52.89 2.73 -9.90
C LEU A 145 -54.42 2.80 -10.09
N ALA A 146 -55.08 1.65 -10.23
CA ALA A 146 -56.54 1.57 -10.33
C ALA A 146 -57.27 2.13 -9.09
N GLN A 147 -56.68 1.97 -7.89
CA GLN A 147 -57.23 2.46 -6.63
C GLN A 147 -57.08 3.98 -6.47
N ASN A 148 -55.95 4.56 -6.89
CA ASN A 148 -55.75 6.02 -6.85
C ASN A 148 -56.61 6.78 -7.89
N THR A 149 -56.88 6.18 -9.05
CA THR A 149 -57.75 6.80 -10.07
C THR A 149 -59.21 6.92 -9.61
N ALA A 150 -59.72 5.96 -8.81
CA ALA A 150 -61.06 6.04 -8.23
C ALA A 150 -61.20 7.21 -7.23
N LEU A 151 -60.19 7.44 -6.40
CA LEU A 151 -60.16 8.54 -5.43
C LEU A 151 -60.05 9.92 -6.09
N ALA A 152 -59.20 10.04 -7.12
CA ALA A 152 -59.04 11.29 -7.89
C ALA A 152 -60.33 11.68 -8.63
N SER A 153 -61.09 10.70 -9.13
CA SER A 153 -62.38 10.94 -9.79
C SER A 153 -63.48 11.39 -8.80
N MET A 154 -63.38 11.02 -7.53
CA MET A 154 -64.35 11.43 -6.50
C MET A 154 -64.07 12.83 -5.94
N VAL A 155 -62.81 13.19 -5.71
CA VAL A 155 -62.42 14.53 -5.22
C VAL A 155 -62.70 15.62 -6.28
N ALA A 156 -62.53 15.30 -7.57
CA ALA A 156 -62.77 16.24 -8.66
C ALA A 156 -64.25 16.62 -8.86
N ASN A 157 -65.20 15.79 -8.39
CA ASN A 157 -66.63 15.95 -8.67
C ASN A 157 -67.46 16.53 -7.50
N ASN A 158 -66.88 16.72 -6.30
CA ASN A 158 -67.57 17.34 -5.16
C ASN A 158 -66.60 18.18 -4.29
N PRO A 159 -66.46 19.49 -4.56
CA PRO A 159 -65.42 20.34 -3.96
C PRO A 159 -65.72 20.89 -2.56
N VAL A 160 -66.80 20.47 -1.89
CA VAL A 160 -67.13 20.95 -0.52
C VAL A 160 -66.53 20.01 0.53
N GLN A 161 -65.89 20.60 1.55
CA GLN A 161 -64.88 20.03 2.46
C GLN A 161 -65.23 18.64 3.05
N PHE A 162 -64.37 17.63 2.79
CA PHE A 162 -64.30 16.42 3.61
C PHE A 162 -63.63 16.76 4.95
N THR A 163 -64.41 16.78 6.02
CA THR A 163 -63.91 17.00 7.37
C THR A 163 -63.77 15.65 8.05
N ASN A 164 -62.54 15.11 8.10
CA ASN A 164 -62.30 13.85 8.78
C ASN A 164 -62.53 13.96 10.29
N LYS A 165 -63.46 13.17 10.80
CA LYS A 165 -63.85 13.10 12.21
C LYS A 165 -63.30 11.86 12.93
N GLY A 166 -62.58 11.00 12.21
CA GLY A 166 -61.91 9.83 12.75
C GLY A 166 -62.66 8.53 12.47
N SER A 167 -62.46 7.54 13.34
CA SER A 167 -62.97 6.18 13.18
C SER A 167 -64.42 6.05 13.69
N TRP A 168 -65.17 5.14 13.07
CA TRP A 168 -66.52 4.77 13.49
C TRP A 168 -66.70 3.25 13.50
N ASP A 169 -67.19 2.72 14.61
CA ASP A 169 -67.62 1.33 14.75
C ASP A 169 -69.11 1.23 14.36
N ALA A 170 -69.38 0.73 13.15
CA ALA A 170 -70.72 0.64 12.60
C ALA A 170 -71.55 -0.50 13.22
N SER A 171 -70.93 -1.42 13.97
CA SER A 171 -71.65 -2.48 14.69
C SER A 171 -72.27 -1.96 16.00
N LYS A 172 -71.63 -0.96 16.62
CA LYS A 172 -72.05 -0.37 17.90
C LYS A 172 -72.53 1.06 17.79
N ASN A 173 -72.44 1.66 16.60
CA ASN A 173 -72.65 3.08 16.34
C ASN A 173 -71.82 3.97 17.30
N SER A 174 -70.50 3.86 17.23
CA SER A 174 -69.59 4.61 18.11
C SER A 174 -68.50 5.35 17.32
N PRO A 175 -68.43 6.69 17.38
CA PRO A 175 -69.35 7.59 18.08
C PRO A 175 -70.79 7.51 17.54
N ALA A 176 -71.76 7.88 18.37
CA ALA A 176 -73.17 7.79 18.01
C ALA A 176 -73.51 8.77 16.87
N LEU A 177 -73.78 8.22 15.69
CA LEU A 177 -74.31 8.94 14.54
C LEU A 177 -75.82 8.74 14.48
N THR A 178 -76.55 9.75 14.04
CA THR A 178 -78.01 9.70 13.89
C THR A 178 -78.37 10.14 12.48
N SER A 179 -79.31 9.43 11.86
CA SER A 179 -79.91 9.80 10.57
C SER A 179 -80.27 11.28 10.52
N GLY A 180 -79.95 11.95 9.41
CA GLY A 180 -80.25 13.36 9.19
C GLY A 180 -79.48 14.36 10.05
N THR A 181 -78.56 13.89 10.90
CA THR A 181 -77.85 14.71 11.89
C THR A 181 -76.33 14.59 11.73
N GLY A 182 -75.70 15.68 11.30
CA GLY A 182 -74.25 15.83 11.10
C GLY A 182 -73.93 17.26 10.63
N ALA A 183 -72.65 17.65 10.60
CA ALA A 183 -72.24 18.86 9.89
C ALA A 183 -71.90 18.51 8.44
N GLU A 184 -72.29 19.38 7.51
CA GLU A 184 -72.02 19.21 6.08
C GLU A 184 -70.52 18.94 5.86
N GLY A 185 -70.19 17.79 5.25
CA GLY A 185 -68.81 17.37 5.01
C GLY A 185 -68.19 16.46 6.08
N ASP A 186 -68.84 16.23 7.22
CA ASP A 186 -68.32 15.32 8.26
C ASP A 186 -68.12 13.90 7.68
N PHE A 187 -66.95 13.34 7.92
CA PHE A 187 -66.53 12.04 7.39
C PHE A 187 -65.97 11.16 8.51
N TYR A 188 -66.53 9.95 8.65
CA TYR A 188 -66.01 8.91 9.53
C TYR A 188 -65.58 7.68 8.73
N SER A 189 -64.43 7.11 9.08
CA SER A 189 -63.96 5.83 8.49
C SER A 189 -64.48 4.65 9.30
N VAL A 190 -65.16 3.72 8.66
CA VAL A 190 -65.66 2.48 9.30
C VAL A 190 -64.46 1.61 9.67
N THR A 191 -64.20 1.45 10.97
CA THR A 191 -63.12 0.57 11.48
C THR A 191 -63.64 -0.75 12.02
N VAL A 192 -64.96 -0.88 12.18
CA VAL A 192 -65.64 -2.15 12.49
C VAL A 192 -66.91 -2.20 11.63
N PRO A 193 -67.06 -3.20 10.75
CA PRO A 193 -68.25 -3.34 9.89
C PRO A 193 -69.49 -3.62 10.73
N GLY A 194 -70.66 -3.25 10.23
CA GLY A 194 -71.91 -3.48 10.96
C GLY A 194 -73.14 -2.97 10.25
N GLU A 195 -74.29 -3.20 10.87
CA GLU A 195 -75.59 -2.98 10.26
C GLU A 195 -76.34 -1.75 10.81
N THR A 196 -75.64 -0.82 11.48
CA THR A 196 -76.28 0.41 11.99
C THR A 196 -76.92 1.18 10.85
N SER A 197 -78.25 1.34 10.92
CA SER A 197 -79.02 2.10 9.94
C SER A 197 -78.78 3.60 10.09
N LEU A 198 -78.16 4.23 9.09
CA LEU A 198 -78.10 5.69 8.94
C LEU A 198 -78.70 6.08 7.60
N ASP A 199 -79.75 6.90 7.62
CA ASP A 199 -80.44 7.42 6.43
C ASP A 199 -80.77 6.36 5.37
N GLY A 200 -81.11 5.14 5.82
CA GLY A 200 -81.47 4.00 4.94
C GLY A 200 -80.29 3.10 4.53
N VAL A 201 -79.06 3.45 4.90
CA VAL A 201 -77.89 2.59 4.70
C VAL A 201 -77.69 1.69 5.91
N THR A 202 -77.71 0.38 5.68
CA THR A 202 -77.53 -0.65 6.72
C THR A 202 -76.37 -1.62 6.42
N ASP A 203 -75.61 -1.40 5.35
CA ASP A 203 -74.50 -2.30 4.96
C ASP A 203 -73.18 -1.52 4.94
N TRP A 204 -72.45 -1.59 6.05
CA TRP A 204 -71.16 -0.92 6.25
C TRP A 204 -70.03 -1.95 6.33
N GLU A 205 -69.14 -1.93 5.34
CA GLU A 205 -67.96 -2.78 5.32
C GLU A 205 -66.75 -2.07 5.96
N LEU A 206 -65.75 -2.85 6.36
CA LEU A 206 -64.50 -2.32 6.89
C LEU A 206 -63.84 -1.39 5.86
N LEU A 207 -63.43 -0.20 6.30
CA LEU A 207 -62.85 0.90 5.50
C LEU A 207 -63.83 1.64 4.58
N ASP A 208 -65.12 1.39 4.66
CA ASP A 208 -66.13 2.30 4.10
C ASP A 208 -66.06 3.68 4.78
N GLY A 209 -66.57 4.70 4.11
CA GLY A 209 -66.69 6.06 4.63
C GLY A 209 -68.15 6.44 4.86
N ALA A 210 -68.51 6.79 6.09
CA ALA A 210 -69.78 7.44 6.39
C ALA A 210 -69.60 8.96 6.21
N TRP A 211 -70.26 9.53 5.21
CA TRP A 211 -70.11 10.94 4.83
C TRP A 211 -71.44 11.70 4.89
N PHE A 212 -71.49 12.76 5.69
CA PHE A 212 -72.68 13.59 5.81
C PHE A 212 -72.70 14.66 4.72
N HIS A 213 -73.66 14.56 3.81
CA HIS A 213 -73.82 15.50 2.70
C HIS A 213 -75.29 15.68 2.34
N ASN A 214 -75.70 16.93 2.11
CA ASN A 214 -77.08 17.32 1.79
C ASN A 214 -78.11 16.80 2.82
N GLY A 215 -77.71 16.81 4.09
CA GLY A 215 -78.59 16.44 5.20
C GLY A 215 -78.80 14.94 5.39
N VAL A 216 -78.00 14.06 4.77
CA VAL A 216 -78.03 12.60 4.99
C VAL A 216 -76.63 12.00 5.06
N TRP A 217 -76.50 10.86 5.75
CA TRP A 217 -75.30 10.02 5.75
C TRP A 217 -75.27 9.12 4.52
N ASN A 218 -74.25 9.29 3.70
CA ASN A 218 -74.00 8.50 2.51
C ASN A 218 -72.91 7.46 2.79
N ASN A 219 -73.03 6.25 2.23
CA ASN A 219 -71.94 5.29 2.22
C ASN A 219 -71.05 5.48 1.00
N LEU A 220 -69.77 5.77 1.26
CA LEU A 220 -68.71 5.76 0.28
C LEU A 220 -67.88 4.48 0.46
N LYS A 221 -68.15 3.48 -0.40
CA LYS A 221 -67.47 2.18 -0.32
C LYS A 221 -65.94 2.36 -0.39
N LYS A 222 -65.23 1.82 0.61
CA LYS A 222 -63.76 1.83 0.73
C LYS A 222 -63.11 3.23 0.73
N ALA A 223 -63.82 4.28 1.15
CA ALA A 223 -63.29 5.63 1.18
C ALA A 223 -62.43 5.97 2.41
N GLY A 224 -62.39 5.13 3.45
CA GLY A 224 -61.57 5.31 4.66
C GLY A 224 -60.08 4.95 4.51
N TYR A 225 -59.67 4.46 3.34
CA TYR A 225 -58.28 4.08 3.04
C TYR A 225 -57.25 5.22 3.17
N PRO A 226 -57.47 6.44 2.64
CA PRO A 226 -56.48 7.52 2.70
C PRO A 226 -56.24 8.04 4.11
N THR A 227 -57.20 7.87 5.00
CA THR A 227 -57.19 8.35 6.38
C THR A 227 -56.50 7.39 7.35
N ILE A 228 -56.28 6.14 6.93
CA ILE A 228 -55.65 5.07 7.74
C ILE A 228 -54.32 4.59 7.09
N ALA A 229 -54.05 4.92 5.83
CA ALA A 229 -52.82 4.52 5.14
C ALA A 229 -51.61 5.42 5.48
N GLN A 230 -50.99 5.22 6.65
CA GLN A 230 -49.57 5.59 6.89
C GLN A 230 -48.62 4.39 6.75
N ARG A 231 -49.11 3.21 6.35
CA ARG A 231 -48.28 2.01 6.15
C ARG A 231 -48.64 1.32 4.84
N PHE A 232 -47.65 1.11 4.00
CA PHE A 232 -47.76 0.27 2.80
C PHE A 232 -47.96 -1.20 3.21
N GLN A 233 -49.20 -1.68 3.20
CA GLN A 233 -49.49 -3.12 3.26
C GLN A 233 -50.04 -3.57 1.92
N GLY A 234 -49.14 -3.94 1.00
CA GLY A 234 -49.52 -4.30 -0.37
C GLY A 234 -48.65 -5.34 -1.06
N LEU A 235 -47.57 -5.85 -0.44
CA LEU A 235 -46.80 -6.94 -1.04
C LEU A 235 -47.38 -8.27 -0.57
N LEU A 236 -48.06 -8.99 -1.48
CA LEU A 236 -48.24 -10.43 -1.34
C LEU A 236 -46.84 -11.06 -1.49
N GLY A 237 -46.44 -11.86 -0.51
CA GLY A 237 -45.07 -12.29 -0.24
C GLY A 237 -44.21 -12.73 -1.43
N VAL A 238 -42.89 -12.63 -1.24
CA VAL A 238 -41.89 -13.24 -2.12
C VAL A 238 -41.76 -14.72 -1.75
N ILE A 239 -41.88 -15.61 -2.75
CA ILE A 239 -41.64 -17.04 -2.62
C ILE A 239 -40.27 -17.33 -3.23
N ALA A 240 -39.37 -17.90 -2.45
CA ALA A 240 -38.10 -18.44 -2.93
C ALA A 240 -37.93 -19.85 -2.36
N GLU A 241 -37.74 -20.85 -3.23
CA GLU A 241 -37.45 -22.25 -2.86
C GLU A 241 -38.35 -22.87 -1.78
N GLY A 242 -39.67 -22.72 -1.90
CA GLY A 242 -40.63 -23.33 -0.95
C GLY A 242 -40.77 -22.61 0.40
N VAL A 243 -40.05 -21.49 0.58
CA VAL A 243 -40.18 -20.60 1.74
C VAL A 243 -41.04 -19.39 1.35
N THR A 244 -42.10 -19.15 2.13
CA THR A 244 -42.99 -18.00 1.95
C THR A 244 -42.64 -16.90 2.93
N LEU A 245 -42.36 -15.68 2.44
CA LEU A 245 -42.22 -14.47 3.28
C LEU A 245 -43.54 -13.70 3.33
N ASN A 246 -44.31 -13.80 4.42
CA ASN A 246 -45.63 -13.16 4.52
C ASN A 246 -45.73 -12.22 5.73
N SER A 247 -46.31 -11.02 5.55
CA SER A 247 -46.56 -10.02 6.59
C SER A 247 -48.03 -9.92 7.05
N ARG A 248 -48.93 -10.82 6.61
CA ARG A 248 -50.39 -10.70 6.82
C ARG A 248 -50.97 -11.33 8.10
N THR A 249 -50.17 -11.84 9.04
CA THR A 249 -50.68 -12.28 10.35
C THR A 249 -49.96 -11.54 11.47
N SER A 250 -50.44 -11.62 12.71
CA SER A 250 -50.04 -10.83 13.88
C SER A 250 -48.55 -10.84 14.30
N GLY A 251 -47.62 -11.28 13.44
CA GLY A 251 -46.18 -11.08 13.55
C GLY A 251 -45.64 -10.22 12.40
N ALA A 252 -44.60 -9.42 12.66
CA ALA A 252 -43.98 -8.52 11.69
C ALA A 252 -43.25 -9.26 10.54
N PHE A 253 -42.80 -10.50 10.78
CA PHE A 253 -42.16 -11.35 9.77
C PHE A 253 -42.33 -12.83 10.14
N THR A 254 -42.80 -13.68 9.22
CA THR A 254 -42.97 -15.13 9.49
C THR A 254 -42.40 -15.96 8.33
N ILE A 255 -41.55 -16.93 8.66
CA ILE A 255 -41.03 -17.96 7.77
C ILE A 255 -41.82 -19.25 8.03
N LYS A 256 -42.45 -19.78 6.99
CA LYS A 256 -43.19 -21.04 7.05
C LYS A 256 -42.63 -22.07 6.08
N ASP A 257 -42.80 -23.34 6.41
CA ASP A 257 -42.59 -24.43 5.45
C ASP A 257 -43.75 -24.52 4.44
N ALA A 258 -43.60 -25.41 3.45
CA ALA A 258 -44.57 -25.64 2.39
C ALA A 258 -45.92 -26.21 2.88
N LEU A 259 -46.00 -26.69 4.13
CA LEU A 259 -47.21 -27.23 4.75
C LEU A 259 -47.90 -26.21 5.67
N GLY A 260 -47.32 -25.03 5.85
CA GLY A 260 -47.89 -23.93 6.64
C GLY A 260 -47.43 -23.87 8.10
N TYR A 261 -46.48 -24.71 8.52
CA TYR A 261 -45.90 -24.66 9.86
C TYR A 261 -44.91 -23.51 9.99
N ILE A 262 -44.93 -22.80 11.12
CA ILE A 262 -44.04 -21.67 11.39
C ILE A 262 -42.67 -22.21 11.81
N LEU A 263 -41.66 -21.97 10.98
CA LEU A 263 -40.26 -22.29 11.27
C LEU A 263 -39.63 -21.23 12.18
N THR A 264 -39.85 -19.96 11.84
CA THR A 264 -39.38 -18.78 12.60
C THR A 264 -40.35 -17.62 12.42
N ALA A 265 -40.70 -16.91 13.50
CA ALA A 265 -41.47 -15.68 13.43
C ALA A 265 -40.82 -14.56 14.26
N ILE A 266 -40.90 -13.34 13.75
CA ILE A 266 -40.58 -12.09 14.46
C ILE A 266 -41.89 -11.36 14.68
N ASP A 267 -42.25 -11.10 15.94
CA ASP A 267 -43.49 -10.39 16.25
C ASP A 267 -43.36 -8.87 16.12
N GLY A 268 -44.46 -8.13 16.34
CA GLY A 268 -44.50 -6.67 16.24
C GLY A 268 -43.65 -5.91 17.28
N LEU A 269 -43.02 -6.62 18.22
CA LEU A 269 -42.10 -6.11 19.23
C LEU A 269 -40.64 -6.53 18.97
N GLY A 270 -40.39 -7.31 17.92
CA GLY A 270 -39.06 -7.82 17.56
C GLY A 270 -38.69 -9.16 18.21
N ASN A 271 -39.61 -9.84 18.90
CA ASN A 271 -39.31 -11.13 19.52
C ASN A 271 -39.25 -12.24 18.47
N ILE A 272 -38.19 -13.05 18.52
CA ILE A 272 -37.99 -14.19 17.63
C ILE A 272 -38.54 -15.46 18.31
N SER A 273 -39.50 -16.13 17.68
CA SER A 273 -40.02 -17.44 18.10
C SER A 273 -39.68 -18.50 17.06
N THR A 274 -39.15 -19.64 17.51
CA THR A 274 -38.87 -20.82 16.67
C THR A 274 -39.63 -22.02 17.22
N ALA A 275 -39.93 -23.01 16.39
CA ALA A 275 -40.70 -24.19 16.81
C ALA A 275 -39.94 -25.20 17.69
N GLY A 276 -38.70 -24.89 18.13
CA GLY A 276 -37.84 -25.80 18.89
C GLY A 276 -37.25 -25.19 20.18
N LYS A 277 -36.87 -26.03 21.14
CA LYS A 277 -36.21 -25.63 22.42
C LYS A 277 -34.75 -25.20 22.25
N GLN A 278 -34.22 -25.30 21.03
CA GLN A 278 -32.82 -25.10 20.69
C GLN A 278 -32.76 -24.44 19.31
N LEU A 279 -31.83 -23.50 19.14
CA LEU A 279 -31.48 -22.90 17.86
C LEU A 279 -30.02 -23.27 17.55
N LEU A 280 -29.80 -24.06 16.51
CA LEU A 280 -28.47 -24.48 16.08
C LEU A 280 -27.89 -23.42 15.13
N LEU A 281 -26.79 -22.80 15.54
CA LEU A 281 -26.05 -21.79 14.77
C LEU A 281 -24.68 -22.37 14.41
N GLY A 282 -24.58 -23.02 13.25
CA GLY A 282 -23.36 -23.75 12.87
C GLY A 282 -23.12 -24.95 13.79
N SER A 283 -21.94 -25.03 14.42
CA SER A 283 -21.59 -26.08 15.40
C SER A 283 -21.98 -25.75 16.86
N THR A 284 -22.61 -24.60 17.09
CA THR A 284 -22.92 -24.07 18.43
C THR A 284 -24.41 -24.13 18.70
N LEU A 285 -24.78 -24.55 19.92
CA LEU A 285 -26.18 -24.74 20.33
C LEU A 285 -26.62 -23.61 21.26
N LEU A 286 -27.67 -22.87 20.87
CA LEU A 286 -28.34 -21.88 21.72
C LEU A 286 -29.58 -22.51 22.39
N ASP A 287 -29.52 -22.63 23.72
CA ASP A 287 -30.60 -23.17 24.57
C ASP A 287 -31.45 -22.01 25.11
N CYS A 288 -32.70 -21.94 24.67
CA CYS A 288 -33.66 -20.90 25.05
C CYS A 288 -34.69 -21.38 26.09
N ASN A 289 -34.55 -22.59 26.65
CA ASN A 289 -35.49 -23.09 27.66
C ASN A 289 -34.91 -24.19 28.58
N ALA A 290 -33.82 -23.88 29.30
CA ALA A 290 -33.29 -24.78 30.31
C ALA A 290 -34.06 -24.63 31.63
N LYS A 291 -35.07 -25.46 31.86
CA LYS A 291 -35.66 -25.60 33.21
C LYS A 291 -34.55 -25.87 34.23
N GLY A 292 -34.33 -24.93 35.14
CA GLY A 292 -33.68 -25.18 36.43
C GLY A 292 -32.43 -24.35 36.75
N GLN A 293 -31.74 -23.73 35.78
CA GLN A 293 -30.55 -22.90 36.09
C GLN A 293 -30.26 -21.72 35.12
N PHE A 294 -30.78 -21.69 33.88
CA PHE A 294 -30.41 -20.69 32.86
C PHE A 294 -31.61 -20.04 32.17
N LEU A 295 -31.57 -18.71 31.98
CA LEU A 295 -32.46 -17.93 31.10
C LEU A 295 -32.16 -18.24 29.63
N PHE A 296 -30.88 -18.28 29.26
CA PHE A 296 -30.39 -18.80 27.99
C PHE A 296 -28.92 -19.20 28.11
N GLY A 297 -28.43 -20.13 27.28
CA GLY A 297 -27.03 -20.54 27.29
C GLY A 297 -26.53 -21.08 25.95
N MET A 298 -25.26 -20.81 25.63
CA MET A 298 -24.55 -21.36 24.49
C MET A 298 -23.60 -22.47 24.93
N ARG A 299 -23.63 -23.60 24.22
CA ARG A 299 -22.79 -24.77 24.51
C ARG A 299 -21.89 -25.11 23.33
N ASP A 300 -20.71 -25.63 23.64
CA ASP A 300 -19.81 -26.21 22.63
C ASP A 300 -20.33 -27.55 22.08
N ALA A 301 -19.66 -28.10 21.08
CA ALA A 301 -20.02 -29.37 20.45
C ALA A 301 -19.91 -30.58 21.41
N MET A 302 -19.24 -30.42 22.56
CA MET A 302 -19.09 -31.43 23.60
C MET A 302 -20.14 -31.28 24.73
N GLY A 303 -21.00 -30.26 24.65
CA GLY A 303 -22.07 -29.98 25.61
C GLY A 303 -21.66 -29.12 26.81
N ASN A 304 -20.41 -28.65 26.86
CA ASN A 304 -19.95 -27.76 27.92
C ASN A 304 -20.53 -26.36 27.74
N LEU A 305 -20.85 -25.69 28.86
CA LEU A 305 -21.32 -24.30 28.83
C LEU A 305 -20.17 -23.40 28.38
N ALA A 306 -20.29 -22.81 27.19
CA ALA A 306 -19.35 -21.82 26.71
C ALA A 306 -19.64 -20.46 27.38
N TRP A 307 -20.92 -20.04 27.38
CA TRP A 307 -21.43 -18.97 28.25
C TRP A 307 -22.96 -19.03 28.36
N GLY A 308 -23.54 -18.32 29.34
CA GLY A 308 -24.98 -18.13 29.41
C GLY A 308 -25.39 -17.14 30.49
N VAL A 309 -26.70 -16.91 30.62
CA VAL A 309 -27.31 -16.12 31.69
C VAL A 309 -28.15 -17.06 32.54
N ARG A 310 -27.92 -17.05 33.85
CA ARG A 310 -28.65 -17.85 34.83
C ARG A 310 -30.08 -17.34 35.02
N ALA A 311 -30.93 -18.15 35.65
CA ALA A 311 -32.30 -17.77 35.98
C ALA A 311 -32.41 -16.49 36.86
N ASP A 312 -31.37 -16.16 37.61
CA ASP A 312 -31.26 -14.96 38.45
C ASP A 312 -30.67 -13.74 37.71
N GLY A 313 -30.41 -13.86 36.40
CA GLY A 313 -29.81 -12.81 35.59
C GLY A 313 -28.27 -12.75 35.65
N SER A 314 -27.61 -13.58 36.47
CA SER A 314 -26.15 -13.59 36.55
C SER A 314 -25.50 -14.28 35.33
N PRO A 315 -24.37 -13.78 34.81
CA PRO A 315 -23.60 -14.48 33.79
C PRO A 315 -22.98 -15.77 34.31
N ALA A 316 -22.87 -16.78 33.44
CA ALA A 316 -22.30 -18.07 33.74
C ALA A 316 -21.26 -18.48 32.70
N PHE A 317 -20.09 -18.85 33.20
CA PHE A 317 -18.92 -19.27 32.42
C PHE A 317 -18.48 -20.68 32.85
N PRO A 318 -17.55 -21.31 32.11
CA PRO A 318 -16.86 -22.50 32.58
C PRO A 318 -16.30 -22.33 34.00
N SER A 319 -16.28 -23.40 34.79
CA SER A 319 -15.76 -23.36 36.16
C SER A 319 -14.33 -22.82 36.20
N GLY A 320 -14.11 -21.70 36.88
CA GLY A 320 -12.81 -21.01 36.98
C GLY A 320 -12.54 -19.96 35.90
N ALA A 321 -13.46 -19.74 34.95
CA ALA A 321 -13.34 -18.74 33.91
C ALA A 321 -14.12 -17.46 34.27
N ALA A 322 -13.48 -16.29 34.11
CA ALA A 322 -14.13 -14.98 34.20
C ALA A 322 -14.62 -14.45 32.84
N ARG A 323 -14.35 -15.19 31.75
CA ARG A 323 -14.65 -14.81 30.36
C ARG A 323 -14.94 -16.03 29.49
N ALA A 324 -15.68 -15.82 28.41
CA ALA A 324 -15.85 -16.78 27.33
C ALA A 324 -15.41 -16.16 25.99
N ASP A 325 -14.38 -16.73 25.38
CA ASP A 325 -13.83 -16.31 24.09
C ASP A 325 -14.47 -17.17 22.98
N LEU A 326 -15.46 -16.62 22.26
CA LEU A 326 -16.25 -17.30 21.21
C LEU A 326 -15.78 -16.91 19.81
N GLY A 327 -14.49 -17.10 19.52
CA GLY A 327 -13.91 -16.62 18.27
C GLY A 327 -13.83 -15.09 18.26
N PRO A 328 -14.43 -14.38 17.28
CA PRO A 328 -14.31 -12.93 17.19
C PRO A 328 -15.20 -12.17 18.18
N ILE A 329 -15.79 -12.84 19.16
CA ILE A 329 -16.66 -12.24 20.16
C ILE A 329 -16.22 -12.74 21.54
N SER A 330 -15.97 -11.83 22.48
CA SER A 330 -15.70 -12.15 23.88
C SER A 330 -16.88 -11.73 24.76
N VAL A 331 -17.19 -12.55 25.76
CA VAL A 331 -18.23 -12.27 26.76
C VAL A 331 -17.59 -12.26 28.14
N THR A 332 -17.68 -11.13 28.85
CA THR A 332 -17.11 -10.95 30.20
C THR A 332 -18.19 -10.54 31.20
N SER A 333 -18.06 -10.98 32.46
CA SER A 333 -18.83 -10.41 33.57
C SER A 333 -18.08 -9.28 34.23
N ASN A 334 -18.79 -8.20 34.55
CA ASN A 334 -18.32 -7.19 35.49
C ASN A 334 -18.98 -7.41 36.84
N ASP A 335 -18.19 -7.33 37.91
CA ASP A 335 -18.67 -7.53 39.28
C ASP A 335 -19.18 -6.23 39.93
N ASN A 336 -19.01 -5.07 39.26
CA ASN A 336 -19.42 -3.78 39.83
C ASN A 336 -19.68 -2.68 38.77
N PRO A 337 -20.95 -2.40 38.43
CA PRO A 337 -22.13 -3.19 38.76
C PRO A 337 -22.19 -4.49 37.97
N ASN A 338 -22.94 -5.46 38.52
CA ASN A 338 -23.17 -6.75 37.90
C ASN A 338 -23.71 -6.58 36.47
N GLY A 339 -22.94 -7.04 35.48
CA GLY A 339 -23.33 -6.92 34.08
C GLY A 339 -22.57 -7.86 33.16
N VAL A 340 -23.06 -7.97 31.93
CA VAL A 340 -22.49 -8.76 30.84
C VAL A 340 -22.02 -7.77 29.77
N ILE A 341 -20.75 -7.86 29.42
CA ILE A 341 -20.18 -7.13 28.28
C ILE A 341 -19.92 -8.14 27.17
N VAL A 342 -20.46 -7.87 25.99
CA VAL A 342 -20.17 -8.59 24.75
C VAL A 342 -19.35 -7.66 23.88
N LYS A 343 -18.13 -8.07 23.56
CA LYS A 343 -17.23 -7.33 22.68
C LYS A 343 -16.93 -8.13 21.42
N ASP A 344 -16.68 -7.47 20.29
CA ASP A 344 -16.01 -8.15 19.17
C ASP A 344 -14.50 -8.35 19.46
N GLN A 345 -13.78 -8.97 18.52
CA GLN A 345 -12.34 -9.20 18.59
C GLN A 345 -11.54 -7.90 18.64
N ASN A 346 -12.12 -6.81 18.16
CA ASN A 346 -11.53 -5.49 18.18
C ASN A 346 -11.88 -4.72 19.46
N GLY A 347 -12.71 -5.30 20.34
CA GLY A 347 -13.17 -4.75 21.60
C GLY A 347 -14.48 -3.97 21.53
N PHE A 348 -15.06 -3.76 20.34
CA PHE A 348 -16.32 -3.02 20.18
C PHE A 348 -17.42 -3.64 21.02
N VAL A 349 -17.99 -2.87 21.95
CA VAL A 349 -19.07 -3.32 22.82
C VAL A 349 -20.36 -3.42 22.00
N LEU A 350 -20.76 -4.65 21.66
CA LEU A 350 -22.06 -4.93 21.02
C LEU A 350 -23.20 -4.83 22.03
N LEU A 351 -22.92 -5.16 23.30
CA LEU A 351 -23.89 -5.15 24.39
C LEU A 351 -23.16 -4.94 25.71
N ASP A 352 -23.63 -3.99 26.52
CA ASP A 352 -23.24 -3.83 27.93
C ASP A 352 -24.50 -3.71 28.77
N THR A 353 -24.73 -4.71 29.61
CA THR A 353 -25.92 -4.74 30.50
C THR A 353 -25.65 -4.15 31.87
N SER A 354 -24.42 -3.75 32.18
CA SER A 354 -24.07 -3.15 33.47
C SER A 354 -24.69 -1.75 33.64
N GLY A 355 -25.03 -1.08 32.54
CA GLY A 355 -25.52 0.30 32.55
C GLY A 355 -24.52 1.30 33.13
N TYR A 356 -23.27 0.88 33.32
CA TYR A 356 -22.24 1.65 34.00
C TYR A 356 -21.18 2.11 33.02
N TYR A 357 -21.46 3.28 32.44
CA TYR A 357 -20.44 4.05 31.75
C TYR A 357 -19.57 4.74 32.80
N ALA A 358 -18.63 3.99 33.37
CA ALA A 358 -17.66 4.56 34.31
C ALA A 358 -16.95 5.75 33.64
N ILE A 359 -16.94 6.90 34.31
CA ILE A 359 -15.94 7.92 34.00
C ILE A 359 -14.60 7.27 34.32
N LYS A 360 -13.82 6.96 33.28
CA LYS A 360 -12.51 6.33 33.47
C LYS A 360 -11.57 7.37 34.09
N THR A 361 -11.31 7.20 35.39
CA THR A 361 -10.35 8.01 36.15
C THR A 361 -9.08 7.20 36.40
N GLY A 362 -7.90 7.77 36.15
CA GLY A 362 -6.59 7.10 36.30
C GLY A 362 -5.82 6.97 34.98
N ASP A 363 -4.75 6.19 34.91
CA ASP A 363 -4.03 5.96 33.65
C ASP A 363 -4.80 5.02 32.70
N PHE A 364 -4.36 4.92 31.44
CA PHE A 364 -4.93 3.98 30.47
C PHE A 364 -4.60 2.54 30.90
N THR A 365 -5.60 1.67 30.95
CA THR A 365 -5.35 0.25 31.25
C THR A 365 -4.78 -0.47 30.03
N ALA A 366 -4.01 -1.53 30.24
CA ALA A 366 -3.46 -2.33 29.14
C ALA A 366 -4.56 -2.88 28.20
N GLU A 367 -5.72 -3.24 28.74
CA GLU A 367 -6.87 -3.70 27.93
C GLU A 367 -7.47 -2.55 27.08
N GLU A 368 -7.54 -1.33 27.62
CA GLU A 368 -8.00 -0.16 26.86
C GLU A 368 -7.03 0.18 25.72
N ILE A 369 -5.72 0.13 25.97
CA ILE A 369 -4.70 0.35 24.96
C ILE A 369 -4.82 -0.71 23.85
N ALA A 370 -4.90 -2.00 24.22
CA ALA A 370 -5.03 -3.09 23.26
C ALA A 370 -6.31 -2.99 22.41
N GLU A 371 -7.42 -2.54 23.00
CA GLU A 371 -8.67 -2.31 22.28
C GLU A 371 -8.55 -1.18 21.26
N ARG A 372 -8.00 -0.02 21.67
CA ARG A 372 -7.76 1.09 20.75
C ARG A 372 -6.79 0.72 19.65
N ASP A 373 -5.74 -0.03 19.99
CA ASP A 373 -4.75 -0.52 19.05
C ASP A 373 -5.38 -1.37 17.95
N ARG A 374 -6.21 -2.36 18.31
CA ARG A 374 -6.93 -3.20 17.33
C ARG A 374 -7.86 -2.39 16.43
N MET A 375 -8.62 -1.46 17.01
CA MET A 375 -9.51 -0.59 16.23
C MET A 375 -8.73 0.28 15.25
N GLN A 376 -7.60 0.82 15.70
CA GLN A 376 -6.79 1.73 14.91
C GLN A 376 -5.99 1.00 13.83
N LEU A 377 -5.54 -0.23 14.10
CA LEU A 377 -4.99 -1.14 13.11
C LEU A 377 -6.00 -1.44 12.01
N ALA A 378 -7.25 -1.78 12.38
CA ALA A 378 -8.33 -2.02 11.43
C ALA A 378 -8.65 -0.77 10.59
N ARG A 379 -8.70 0.42 11.21
CA ARG A 379 -8.90 1.69 10.49
C ARG A 379 -7.75 2.00 9.52
N SER A 380 -6.51 1.75 9.93
CA SER A 380 -5.34 1.97 9.08
C SER A 380 -5.36 1.05 7.87
N ALA A 381 -5.60 -0.25 8.08
CA ALA A 381 -5.74 -1.24 7.03
C ALA A 381 -6.89 -0.90 6.06
N ALA A 382 -8.06 -0.51 6.58
CA ALA A 382 -9.22 -0.16 5.77
C ALA A 382 -8.97 1.11 4.93
N THR A 383 -8.34 2.13 5.51
CA THR A 383 -7.95 3.36 4.80
C THR A 383 -7.00 3.03 3.65
N MET A 384 -6.00 2.18 3.91
CA MET A 384 -5.03 1.78 2.90
C MET A 384 -5.67 0.90 1.81
N ALA A 385 -6.57 -0.02 2.16
CA ALA A 385 -7.25 -0.88 1.17
C ALA A 385 -8.29 -0.13 0.32
N GLY A 386 -8.66 1.10 0.68
CA GLY A 386 -9.68 1.88 -0.01
C GLY A 386 -9.26 2.37 -1.40
N PRO A 387 -10.23 2.69 -2.27
CA PRO A 387 -9.96 3.34 -3.55
C PRO A 387 -9.43 4.77 -3.31
N GLY A 388 -8.43 5.17 -4.09
CA GLY A 388 -7.92 6.54 -4.12
C GLY A 388 -8.81 7.48 -4.93
N ASP A 389 -8.39 8.74 -5.07
CA ASP A 389 -9.10 9.71 -5.89
C ASP A 389 -8.97 9.36 -7.39
N MET A 390 -10.10 8.99 -8.00
CA MET A 390 -10.18 8.61 -9.40
C MET A 390 -10.50 9.78 -10.34
N LEU A 391 -10.76 10.98 -9.81
CA LEU A 391 -11.21 12.14 -10.56
C LEU A 391 -10.07 13.06 -11.02
N ARG A 392 -8.85 12.84 -10.52
CA ARG A 392 -7.65 13.63 -10.85
C ARG A 392 -6.98 13.18 -12.15
N ALA A 393 -6.22 14.09 -12.74
CA ALA A 393 -5.48 13.88 -13.97
C ALA A 393 -4.46 12.76 -13.79
N ARG A 394 -4.50 11.78 -14.69
CA ARG A 394 -3.51 10.70 -14.78
C ARG A 394 -2.53 10.97 -15.93
N PRO A 395 -1.33 10.39 -15.91
CA PRO A 395 -0.36 10.55 -16.98
C PRO A 395 -0.77 9.76 -18.24
N VAL A 396 -1.78 10.27 -18.95
CA VAL A 396 -2.40 9.63 -20.12
C VAL A 396 -1.98 10.26 -21.45
N TRP A 397 -1.35 11.44 -21.39
CA TRP A 397 -0.90 12.20 -22.53
C TRP A 397 0.42 11.66 -23.09
N GLY A 398 0.71 12.00 -24.34
CA GLY A 398 1.99 11.65 -24.95
C GLY A 398 3.18 12.28 -24.23
N ILE A 399 2.97 13.47 -23.64
CA ILE A 399 3.86 14.10 -22.67
C ILE A 399 3.05 14.46 -21.42
N SER A 400 3.24 13.72 -20.34
CA SER A 400 2.57 13.97 -19.06
C SER A 400 3.53 14.67 -18.10
N ILE A 401 3.17 15.87 -17.66
CA ILE A 401 4.06 16.79 -16.96
C ILE A 401 3.83 16.72 -15.45
N SER A 402 4.92 16.63 -14.70
CA SER A 402 5.00 16.96 -13.29
C SER A 402 5.70 18.32 -13.14
N ILE A 403 5.19 19.20 -12.29
CA ILE A 403 5.80 20.50 -11.99
C ILE A 403 6.31 20.52 -10.56
N ALA A 404 7.60 20.72 -10.38
CA ALA A 404 8.23 20.99 -9.10
C ALA A 404 8.11 22.48 -8.76
N THR A 405 7.54 22.76 -7.59
CA THR A 405 7.31 24.11 -7.06
C THR A 405 7.70 24.21 -5.59
N GLY A 406 8.02 25.41 -5.12
CA GLY A 406 8.46 25.67 -3.75
C GLY A 406 9.84 26.31 -3.69
N GLN A 407 10.65 25.92 -2.70
CA GLN A 407 11.89 26.61 -2.35
C GLN A 407 13.15 25.72 -2.43
N SER A 408 14.21 26.10 -1.72
CA SER A 408 15.54 25.48 -1.70
C SER A 408 15.57 23.96 -1.51
N GLU A 409 14.78 23.42 -0.59
CA GLU A 409 14.70 21.96 -0.38
C GLU A 409 14.14 21.22 -1.61
N MET A 410 13.25 21.85 -2.38
CA MET A 410 12.66 21.21 -3.57
C MET A 410 13.60 21.17 -4.77
N MET A 411 14.59 22.06 -4.82
CA MET A 411 15.44 22.29 -5.98
C MET A 411 16.83 21.67 -5.87
N GLY A 412 17.08 20.91 -4.82
CA GLY A 412 18.43 20.38 -4.56
C GLY A 412 19.40 21.49 -4.23
N TYR A 413 18.99 22.44 -3.38
CA TYR A 413 19.97 23.35 -2.78
C TYR A 413 20.96 22.49 -2.02
N VAL A 414 22.25 22.80 -2.11
CA VAL A 414 23.34 22.15 -1.37
C VAL A 414 23.53 20.63 -1.54
N SER A 415 22.80 20.02 -2.48
CA SER A 415 22.85 18.60 -2.81
C SER A 415 23.91 18.27 -3.87
N LEU A 416 25.16 18.69 -3.61
CA LEU A 416 26.29 18.31 -4.46
C LEU A 416 26.94 17.00 -3.99
N PRO A 417 27.31 16.10 -4.93
CA PRO A 417 27.13 16.21 -6.38
C PRO A 417 25.76 15.72 -6.87
N ALA A 418 25.39 16.07 -8.11
CA ALA A 418 24.37 15.38 -8.87
C ALA A 418 24.75 13.90 -9.03
N LEU A 419 23.81 13.01 -8.75
CA LEU A 419 24.01 11.56 -8.80
C LEU A 419 23.20 10.96 -9.96
N SER A 420 22.03 11.51 -10.28
CA SER A 420 21.13 11.03 -11.34
C SER A 420 21.59 11.46 -12.73
N LEU A 421 22.78 11.02 -13.12
CA LEU A 421 23.49 11.44 -14.34
C LEU A 421 23.07 10.67 -15.60
N THR A 422 22.27 9.62 -15.45
CA THR A 422 21.77 8.81 -16.57
C THR A 422 20.26 8.69 -16.49
N GLN A 423 19.61 8.59 -17.65
CA GLN A 423 18.18 8.32 -17.72
C GLN A 423 17.94 6.82 -17.91
N PRO A 424 17.49 6.09 -16.86
CA PRO A 424 17.30 4.63 -16.93
C PRO A 424 16.10 4.21 -17.79
N TYR A 425 15.18 5.12 -18.08
CA TYR A 425 13.95 4.89 -18.83
C TYR A 425 13.80 5.92 -19.97
N ASP A 426 12.65 6.57 -20.07
CA ASP A 426 12.27 7.49 -21.15
C ASP A 426 11.66 8.80 -20.63
N ASN A 427 11.94 9.13 -19.36
CA ASN A 427 11.57 10.42 -18.80
C ASN A 427 12.37 11.54 -19.44
N ILE A 428 11.71 12.70 -19.59
CA ILE A 428 12.29 13.87 -20.25
C ILE A 428 12.22 15.12 -19.38
N THR A 429 13.00 16.11 -19.76
CA THR A 429 12.84 17.52 -19.36
C THR A 429 12.96 18.41 -20.60
N PHE A 430 12.78 19.72 -20.45
CA PHE A 430 12.92 20.72 -21.50
C PHE A 430 14.13 21.60 -21.19
N GLY A 431 15.23 21.39 -21.91
CA GLY A 431 16.57 21.88 -21.54
C GLY A 431 17.45 20.79 -20.96
N GLU A 432 18.68 21.12 -20.60
CA GLU A 432 19.66 20.16 -20.05
C GLU A 432 19.37 19.75 -18.58
N ASP A 433 18.47 20.46 -17.91
CA ASP A 433 18.06 20.25 -16.53
C ASP A 433 16.60 20.70 -16.36
N PRO A 434 15.81 20.12 -15.43
CA PRO A 434 14.44 20.59 -15.15
C PRO A 434 14.35 21.98 -14.53
N ARG A 435 15.41 22.46 -13.87
CA ARG A 435 15.49 23.85 -13.40
C ARG A 435 15.72 24.75 -14.61
N GLY A 436 14.99 25.88 -14.64
CA GLY A 436 15.27 26.95 -15.59
C GLY A 436 16.73 27.44 -15.45
N PHE A 437 17.22 28.18 -16.45
CA PHE A 437 18.55 28.76 -16.39
C PHE A 437 18.70 29.66 -15.16
N ASP A 438 17.79 30.62 -15.00
CA ASP A 438 17.74 31.54 -13.87
C ASP A 438 16.65 31.12 -12.87
N PHE A 439 17.03 31.02 -11.61
CA PHE A 439 16.15 30.75 -10.48
C PHE A 439 16.44 31.69 -9.31
N SER A 440 16.95 32.89 -9.60
CA SER A 440 17.11 33.99 -8.66
C SER A 440 15.77 34.64 -8.31
N ILE A 441 15.76 35.49 -7.27
CA ILE A 441 14.59 36.27 -6.85
C ILE A 441 14.54 37.56 -7.68
N ASP A 442 14.16 37.44 -8.95
CA ASP A 442 14.07 38.56 -9.88
C ASP A 442 12.92 38.38 -10.90
N ASN A 443 12.88 39.26 -11.91
CA ASN A 443 11.87 39.22 -12.97
C ASN A 443 12.34 38.48 -14.23
N ALA A 444 13.43 37.72 -14.18
CA ALA A 444 13.89 36.94 -15.32
C ALA A 444 12.88 35.85 -15.68
N GLU A 445 12.64 35.70 -16.98
CA GLU A 445 11.76 34.65 -17.50
C GLU A 445 12.38 33.27 -17.30
N TRP A 446 11.52 32.27 -17.09
CA TRP A 446 11.94 30.89 -17.11
C TRP A 446 12.38 30.51 -18.51
N THR A 447 13.66 30.16 -18.65
CA THR A 447 14.26 29.72 -19.91
C THR A 447 14.90 28.34 -19.75
N PRO A 448 14.85 27.48 -20.78
CA PRO A 448 15.49 26.16 -20.71
C PRO A 448 16.99 26.29 -20.49
N ARG A 449 17.54 25.51 -19.57
CA ARG A 449 19.00 25.40 -19.39
C ARG A 449 19.64 24.88 -20.67
N GLY A 450 20.72 25.52 -21.11
CA GLY A 450 21.38 25.25 -22.39
C GLY A 450 20.70 25.90 -23.62
N GLY A 451 19.59 26.62 -23.42
CA GLY A 451 18.89 27.40 -24.46
C GLY A 451 18.04 26.58 -25.45
N ASP A 452 18.26 25.28 -25.55
CA ASP A 452 17.47 24.36 -26.39
C ASP A 452 16.27 23.81 -25.62
N ALA A 453 15.06 24.20 -26.03
CA ALA A 453 13.81 23.76 -25.43
C ALA A 453 13.39 22.33 -25.82
N SER A 454 14.09 21.66 -26.75
CA SER A 454 13.70 20.31 -27.19
C SER A 454 13.75 19.30 -26.04
N PRO A 455 12.90 18.25 -26.06
CA PRO A 455 12.95 17.21 -25.03
C PRO A 455 14.33 16.59 -24.90
N LYS A 456 14.92 16.67 -23.70
CA LYS A 456 16.17 16.02 -23.32
C LYS A 456 15.92 14.92 -22.30
N PRO A 457 16.81 13.92 -22.16
CA PRO A 457 16.74 12.96 -21.07
C PRO A 457 16.68 13.65 -19.71
N LEU A 458 15.81 13.19 -18.81
CA LEU A 458 15.76 13.71 -17.46
C LEU A 458 16.98 13.23 -16.66
N VAL A 459 17.92 14.14 -16.42
CA VAL A 459 19.14 13.94 -15.63
C VAL A 459 19.34 15.13 -14.70
N ALA A 460 20.14 14.93 -13.65
CA ALA A 460 20.59 16.00 -12.76
C ALA A 460 21.91 16.59 -13.28
N VAL A 461 22.06 17.91 -13.14
CA VAL A 461 23.34 18.59 -13.37
C VAL A 461 23.77 19.36 -12.13
N ASN A 462 25.08 19.59 -11.99
CA ASN A 462 25.62 20.47 -10.97
C ASN A 462 25.50 21.93 -11.46
N VAL A 463 25.10 22.84 -10.59
CA VAL A 463 24.88 24.25 -10.94
C VAL A 463 25.47 25.15 -9.86
N ASP A 464 26.24 26.14 -10.29
CA ASP A 464 26.80 27.16 -9.42
C ASP A 464 25.71 28.09 -8.89
N GLN A 465 25.69 28.36 -7.60
CA GLN A 465 24.62 29.15 -6.99
C GLN A 465 24.61 30.64 -7.40
N ASN A 466 25.76 31.19 -7.82
CA ASN A 466 25.94 32.63 -7.97
C ASN A 466 25.81 33.03 -9.43
N THR A 467 26.32 32.18 -10.31
CA THR A 467 26.34 32.38 -11.76
C THR A 467 25.24 31.62 -12.48
N TYR A 468 24.67 30.61 -11.82
CA TYR A 468 23.71 29.66 -12.40
C TYR A 468 24.23 28.86 -13.59
N GLU A 469 25.55 28.86 -13.82
CA GLU A 469 26.18 28.07 -14.87
C GLU A 469 26.29 26.60 -14.46
N THR A 470 26.26 25.72 -15.46
CA THR A 470 26.49 24.28 -15.25
C THR A 470 27.94 24.07 -14.81
N LEU A 471 28.12 23.36 -13.70
CA LEU A 471 29.43 23.03 -13.14
C LEU A 471 29.93 21.69 -13.68
N ASP A 472 31.14 21.70 -14.25
CA ASP A 472 31.89 20.48 -14.51
C ASP A 472 32.70 20.11 -13.26
N LEU A 473 32.42 18.93 -12.69
CA LEU A 473 33.19 18.41 -11.57
C LEU A 473 34.32 17.54 -12.15
N PRO A 474 35.61 17.91 -11.94
CA PRO A 474 36.70 17.12 -12.47
C PRO A 474 36.65 15.69 -11.91
N ALA A 475 37.14 14.72 -12.69
CA ALA A 475 37.26 13.33 -12.24
C ALA A 475 37.91 13.27 -10.85
N SER A 476 37.36 12.44 -9.95
CA SER A 476 37.73 12.27 -8.53
C SER A 476 39.15 12.73 -8.21
N LEU A 477 39.29 13.97 -7.73
CA LEU A 477 40.59 14.56 -7.41
C LEU A 477 40.86 14.37 -5.93
N VAL A 478 41.86 13.55 -5.60
CA VAL A 478 42.23 13.26 -4.21
C VAL A 478 43.74 13.23 -4.08
N TYR A 479 44.27 13.99 -3.12
CA TYR A 479 45.67 13.92 -2.72
C TYR A 479 45.79 13.09 -1.44
N LYS A 480 46.69 12.11 -1.45
CA LYS A 480 47.02 11.26 -0.28
C LYS A 480 48.53 11.30 -0.01
N PRO A 481 49.06 12.42 0.49
CA PRO A 481 50.49 12.55 0.74
C PRO A 481 50.97 11.53 1.77
N SER A 482 52.18 11.00 1.60
CA SER A 482 52.78 10.06 2.56
C SER A 482 53.00 10.67 3.95
N THR A 483 53.19 11.99 4.03
CA THR A 483 53.29 12.76 5.28
C THR A 483 52.59 14.11 5.16
N VAL A 484 51.93 14.56 6.22
CA VAL A 484 51.25 15.86 6.30
C VAL A 484 51.66 16.61 7.57
N ASP A 485 52.14 17.83 7.40
CA ASP A 485 52.37 18.81 8.46
C ASP A 485 51.27 19.86 8.45
N VAL A 486 50.75 20.20 9.62
CA VAL A 486 49.77 21.27 9.82
C VAL A 486 50.38 22.36 10.69
N ALA A 487 50.47 23.56 10.14
CA ALA A 487 50.78 24.77 10.89
C ALA A 487 49.52 25.63 11.05
N VAL A 488 49.41 26.32 12.19
CA VAL A 488 48.30 27.23 12.50
C VAL A 488 48.88 28.64 12.64
N PRO A 489 48.96 29.43 11.55
CA PRO A 489 49.49 30.79 11.60
C PRO A 489 48.71 31.68 12.56
N THR A 490 49.41 32.53 13.31
CA THR A 490 48.78 33.53 14.18
C THR A 490 48.03 34.55 13.33
N VAL A 491 46.71 34.66 13.54
CA VAL A 491 45.86 35.69 12.93
C VAL A 491 45.58 36.81 13.93
N THR A 492 45.86 38.06 13.57
CA THR A 492 45.62 39.24 14.41
C THR A 492 44.18 39.77 14.30
N SER A 493 43.46 39.40 13.24
CA SER A 493 42.05 39.70 12.98
C SER A 493 41.50 38.81 11.87
N GLY A 494 40.25 38.32 11.98
CA GLY A 494 39.61 37.44 10.98
C GLY A 494 39.58 35.97 11.41
N ASN A 495 39.18 35.09 10.49
CA ASN A 495 39.07 33.65 10.75
C ASN A 495 40.45 33.01 10.95
N PRO A 496 40.58 31.97 11.79
CA PRO A 496 41.82 31.21 11.96
C PRO A 496 42.38 30.74 10.62
N GLN A 497 43.69 30.59 10.51
CA GLN A 497 44.34 30.05 9.32
C GLN A 497 44.90 28.67 9.57
N ILE A 498 44.92 27.87 8.51
CA ILE A 498 45.58 26.57 8.49
C ILE A 498 46.50 26.51 7.27
N GLN A 499 47.71 26.03 7.50
CA GLN A 499 48.64 25.68 6.43
C GLN A 499 48.90 24.19 6.49
N ILE A 500 48.63 23.51 5.38
CA ILE A 500 48.89 22.09 5.19
C ILE A 500 50.06 21.97 4.23
N SER A 501 51.08 21.21 4.61
CA SER A 501 52.26 20.95 3.78
C SER A 501 52.64 19.48 3.80
N THR A 502 53.35 19.05 2.77
CA THR A 502 53.89 17.69 2.67
C THR A 502 55.34 17.72 2.20
N THR A 503 56.15 16.76 2.65
CA THR A 503 57.48 16.50 2.09
C THR A 503 57.43 15.55 0.89
N ASP A 504 56.25 15.02 0.57
CA ASP A 504 56.03 14.11 -0.55
C ASP A 504 56.09 14.85 -1.89
N THR A 505 57.21 14.73 -2.59
CA THR A 505 57.43 15.40 -3.88
C THR A 505 56.66 14.75 -5.04
N SER A 506 55.99 13.61 -4.82
CA SER A 506 55.06 13.05 -5.80
C SER A 506 53.72 13.79 -5.84
N ILE A 507 53.41 14.56 -4.80
CA ILE A 507 52.21 15.39 -4.72
C ILE A 507 52.49 16.77 -5.32
N ASN A 508 51.57 17.24 -6.16
CA ASN A 508 51.56 18.61 -6.67
C ASN A 508 50.15 19.21 -6.55
N PHE A 509 49.90 20.00 -5.50
CA PHE A 509 48.60 20.62 -5.28
C PHE A 509 48.19 21.61 -6.39
N THR A 510 49.14 22.24 -7.11
CA THR A 510 48.79 23.16 -8.20
C THR A 510 48.22 22.47 -9.43
N SER A 511 48.28 21.13 -9.48
CA SER A 511 47.68 20.35 -10.58
C SER A 511 46.16 20.28 -10.52
N GLY A 512 45.55 20.63 -9.39
CA GLY A 512 44.09 20.54 -9.23
C GLY A 512 43.46 21.43 -8.16
N PHE A 513 44.27 22.21 -7.41
CA PHE A 513 43.76 23.22 -6.50
C PHE A 513 44.06 24.64 -6.96
N SER A 514 43.13 25.56 -6.72
CA SER A 514 43.25 26.99 -7.00
C SER A 514 42.89 27.85 -5.79
N VAL A 515 43.43 29.08 -5.72
CA VAL A 515 43.01 30.08 -4.73
C VAL A 515 41.51 30.34 -4.87
N GLY A 516 40.80 30.44 -3.73
CA GLY A 516 39.36 30.58 -3.64
C GLY A 516 38.59 29.25 -3.61
N GLN A 517 39.25 28.12 -3.90
CA GLN A 517 38.61 26.81 -3.81
C GLN A 517 38.49 26.35 -2.36
N THR A 518 37.38 25.72 -2.03
CA THR A 518 37.20 25.05 -0.75
C THR A 518 37.69 23.61 -0.82
N ILE A 519 38.34 23.14 0.25
CA ILE A 519 38.81 21.76 0.38
C ILE A 519 38.31 21.14 1.68
N GLN A 520 38.36 19.81 1.70
CA GLN A 520 38.10 18.97 2.87
C GLN A 520 39.29 18.06 3.13
N CYS A 521 39.52 17.75 4.40
CA CYS A 521 40.55 16.82 4.83
C CYS A 521 40.02 15.89 5.91
N ALA A 522 40.36 14.61 5.79
CA ALA A 522 39.98 13.55 6.72
C ALA A 522 41.12 12.57 6.95
N GLY A 523 41.05 11.79 8.03
CA GLY A 523 42.05 10.75 8.36
C GLY A 523 43.14 11.22 9.32
N PHE A 524 42.94 12.34 10.02
CA PHE A 524 43.79 12.72 11.15
C PHE A 524 43.53 11.79 12.35
N THR A 525 44.50 11.66 13.25
CA THR A 525 44.38 10.80 14.43
C THR A 525 44.54 11.58 15.74
N GLY A 526 43.98 11.05 16.84
CA GLY A 526 44.10 11.66 18.17
C GLY A 526 43.40 13.02 18.24
N ALA A 527 43.96 13.97 19.00
CA ALA A 527 43.38 15.31 19.17
C ALA A 527 43.25 16.10 17.85
N ALA A 528 44.02 15.74 16.81
CA ALA A 528 43.95 16.36 15.50
C ALA A 528 42.70 15.94 14.70
N ALA A 529 42.12 14.76 14.97
CA ALA A 529 40.89 14.32 14.30
C ALA A 529 39.75 15.31 14.56
N THR A 530 39.57 15.73 15.81
CA THR A 530 38.51 16.68 16.19
C THR A 530 38.72 18.10 15.66
N ASN A 531 39.99 18.51 15.45
CA ASN A 531 40.32 19.93 15.21
C ASN A 531 40.82 20.24 13.80
N ASN A 532 41.36 19.25 13.06
CA ASN A 532 41.91 19.48 11.72
C ASN A 532 41.10 18.79 10.62
N GLU A 533 40.12 17.95 10.96
CA GLU A 533 39.18 17.44 9.97
C GLU A 533 38.23 18.54 9.50
N SER A 534 38.00 18.57 8.19
CA SER A 534 37.12 19.53 7.53
C SER A 534 36.20 18.82 6.55
N GLY A 535 35.07 19.45 6.21
CA GLY A 535 33.94 18.81 5.53
C GLY A 535 33.01 18.06 6.49
N GLY A 536 32.83 18.59 7.71
CA GLY A 536 32.02 17.96 8.76
C GLY A 536 30.53 18.33 8.78
N LEU A 537 29.85 17.90 9.85
CA LEU A 537 28.41 18.06 10.09
C LEU A 537 27.93 19.51 9.92
N TRP A 538 26.73 19.69 9.37
CA TRP A 538 26.07 21.00 9.25
C TRP A 538 26.91 22.07 8.52
N TYR A 539 27.79 21.65 7.60
CA TYR A 539 28.76 22.52 6.93
C TYR A 539 29.75 23.24 7.87
N SER A 540 29.99 22.71 9.08
CA SER A 540 30.56 23.53 10.14
C SER A 540 32.04 23.92 9.94
N ASN A 541 32.82 23.11 9.20
CA ASN A 541 34.28 23.29 9.10
C ASN A 541 34.75 23.14 7.65
N TYR A 542 35.30 24.20 7.05
CA TYR A 542 35.95 24.08 5.74
C TYR A 542 37.14 25.01 5.57
N ILE A 543 38.01 24.65 4.63
CA ILE A 543 39.24 25.38 4.34
C ILE A 543 39.09 26.05 2.98
N THR A 544 38.97 27.38 2.96
CA THR A 544 38.99 28.14 1.71
C THR A 544 40.44 28.52 1.40
N LEU A 545 40.96 28.05 0.27
CA LEU A 545 42.36 28.23 -0.09
C LEU A 545 42.68 29.70 -0.40
N THR A 546 43.66 30.26 0.31
CA THR A 546 44.19 31.62 0.08
C THR A 546 45.55 31.59 -0.64
N ALA A 547 46.27 30.47 -0.58
CA ALA A 547 47.50 30.24 -1.34
C ALA A 547 47.66 28.76 -1.69
N VAL A 548 48.20 28.49 -2.89
CA VAL A 548 48.50 27.13 -3.38
C VAL A 548 49.89 27.11 -3.97
N SER A 549 50.69 26.13 -3.56
CA SER A 549 52.00 25.79 -4.11
C SER A 549 52.10 24.27 -4.29
N ALA A 550 53.14 23.77 -4.95
CA ALA A 550 53.20 22.35 -5.29
C ALA A 550 53.10 21.42 -4.06
N GLN A 551 53.73 21.78 -2.94
CA GLN A 551 53.76 20.95 -1.72
C GLN A 551 53.10 21.61 -0.49
N SER A 552 52.48 22.77 -0.65
CA SER A 552 51.80 23.45 0.46
C SER A 552 50.58 24.23 0.00
N ILE A 553 49.54 24.17 0.82
CA ILE A 553 48.30 24.93 0.70
C ILE A 553 48.04 25.68 2.00
N THR A 554 47.58 26.91 1.88
CA THR A 554 47.16 27.74 3.02
C THR A 554 45.73 28.16 2.79
N GLY A 555 44.90 28.11 3.83
CA GLY A 555 43.51 28.54 3.75
C GLY A 555 42.98 29.14 5.04
N THR A 556 41.86 29.84 4.90
CA THR A 556 41.06 30.30 6.03
C THR A 556 40.18 29.16 6.53
N CYS A 557 40.18 28.97 7.85
CA CYS A 557 39.32 28.05 8.57
C CYS A 557 37.98 28.74 8.77
N ASP A 558 37.12 28.58 7.79
CA ASP A 558 35.80 29.20 7.77
C ASP A 558 34.79 28.19 8.32
N GLY A 559 33.84 28.65 9.12
CA GLY A 559 32.64 27.90 9.48
C GLY A 559 31.40 28.69 9.06
N VAL A 560 30.32 27.99 8.70
CA VAL A 560 29.06 28.69 8.34
C VAL A 560 28.45 29.39 9.56
N TRP A 561 28.59 28.79 10.76
CA TRP A 561 27.87 29.24 11.97
C TRP A 561 28.74 29.41 13.22
N TRP A 562 29.95 28.82 13.27
CA TRP A 562 30.79 28.80 14.46
C TRP A 562 32.28 28.98 14.13
N GLY A 563 33.06 29.46 15.09
CA GLY A 563 34.51 29.53 14.96
C GLY A 563 35.16 28.15 15.12
N TRP A 564 35.94 27.75 14.12
CA TRP A 564 36.69 26.49 14.11
C TRP A 564 38.16 26.72 14.51
N ASN A 565 38.70 25.93 15.44
CA ASN A 565 40.05 26.09 15.99
C ASN A 565 40.98 24.94 15.53
N PRO A 566 41.75 25.10 14.44
CA PRO A 566 42.73 24.11 14.01
C PRO A 566 43.89 24.00 15.02
N VAL A 567 44.57 22.84 15.03
CA VAL A 567 45.73 22.55 15.88
C VAL A 567 46.96 22.17 15.05
N ALA A 568 48.15 22.57 15.50
CA ALA A 568 49.39 22.22 14.81
C ALA A 568 49.72 20.72 14.97
N VAL A 569 50.20 20.10 13.89
CA VAL A 569 50.58 18.67 13.84
C VAL A 569 51.82 18.51 12.96
N THR A 570 52.71 17.58 13.29
CA THR A 570 53.88 17.25 12.48
C THR A 570 53.89 15.77 12.15
N GLY A 571 54.11 15.42 10.88
CA GLY A 571 54.26 14.05 10.38
C GLY A 571 52.99 13.20 10.44
N ALA A 572 51.80 13.79 10.27
CA ALA A 572 50.56 13.03 10.18
C ALA A 572 50.58 12.10 8.95
N THR A 573 50.00 10.91 9.08
CA THR A 573 49.91 9.92 8.00
C THR A 573 48.45 9.50 7.81
N GLY A 574 48.10 8.98 6.63
CA GLY A 574 46.72 8.56 6.34
C GLY A 574 45.74 9.70 6.02
N VAL A 575 46.21 10.94 5.92
CA VAL A 575 45.39 12.11 5.61
C VAL A 575 45.04 12.14 4.12
N SER A 576 43.76 12.28 3.82
CA SER A 576 43.26 12.50 2.46
C SER A 576 42.76 13.93 2.32
N ILE A 577 43.13 14.59 1.22
CA ILE A 577 42.78 15.99 0.92
C ILE A 577 42.10 16.03 -0.42
N ALA A 578 40.88 16.56 -0.46
CA ALA A 578 40.05 16.58 -1.66
C ALA A 578 39.36 17.94 -1.83
N PRO A 579 38.92 18.30 -3.06
CA PRO A 579 37.97 19.38 -3.24
C PRO A 579 36.75 19.18 -2.35
N MET A 580 36.33 20.24 -1.69
CA MET A 580 34.98 20.35 -1.14
C MET A 580 34.25 21.35 -2.00
N ARG A 581 33.13 20.93 -2.58
CA ARG A 581 32.25 21.83 -3.31
C ARG A 581 30.95 21.81 -2.54
N ASN A 582 30.89 22.53 -1.42
CA ASN A 582 29.82 23.50 -1.25
C ASN A 582 29.86 24.32 0.02
N THR A 583 29.21 25.48 -0.03
CA THR A 583 28.22 25.76 1.02
C THR A 583 26.80 26.00 0.50
N ARG A 584 26.53 26.11 -0.83
CA ARG A 584 25.22 26.58 -1.37
C ARG A 584 24.85 26.28 -2.87
N ASP A 585 25.73 25.70 -3.69
CA ASP A 585 25.49 25.23 -5.08
C ASP A 585 24.44 24.11 -5.15
N PHE A 586 23.95 23.82 -6.35
CA PHE A 586 22.86 22.88 -6.58
C PHE A 586 23.34 21.62 -7.30
N GLY A 587 22.80 20.46 -6.95
CA GLY A 587 23.12 19.20 -7.63
C GLY A 587 21.88 18.34 -7.83
N GLU A 588 21.80 17.24 -7.07
CA GLU A 588 20.70 16.29 -7.13
C GLU A 588 19.38 16.92 -6.70
N GLN A 589 18.30 16.71 -7.45
CA GLN A 589 16.97 17.23 -7.09
C GLN A 589 16.01 16.07 -6.80
N GLN A 590 15.33 16.07 -5.66
CA GLN A 590 14.37 15.02 -5.27
C GLN A 590 13.35 14.66 -6.36
N SER A 591 12.87 15.62 -7.15
CA SER A 591 11.91 15.37 -8.24
C SER A 591 12.47 14.54 -9.40
N ILE A 592 13.78 14.61 -9.65
CA ILE A 592 14.45 13.83 -10.70
C ILE A 592 14.44 12.35 -10.30
N ALA A 593 14.95 12.04 -9.11
CA ALA A 593 14.94 10.70 -8.55
C ALA A 593 13.49 10.17 -8.42
N ALA A 594 12.56 11.01 -7.97
CA ALA A 594 11.15 10.64 -7.83
C ALA A 594 10.51 10.21 -9.15
N LEU A 595 10.68 11.00 -10.22
CA LEU A 595 10.05 10.69 -11.50
C LEU A 595 10.70 9.46 -12.16
N ASN A 596 12.01 9.27 -11.99
CA ASN A 596 12.73 8.09 -12.47
C ASN A 596 12.26 6.81 -11.79
N PHE A 597 12.23 6.77 -10.45
CA PHE A 597 11.78 5.58 -9.74
C PHE A 597 10.28 5.32 -9.94
N PHE A 598 9.45 6.38 -9.98
CA PHE A 598 8.02 6.26 -10.29
C PHE A 598 7.79 5.64 -11.69
N ARG A 599 8.55 6.09 -12.70
CA ARG A 599 8.46 5.54 -14.05
C ARG A 599 8.83 4.06 -14.09
N GLY A 600 9.89 3.66 -13.40
CA GLY A 600 10.28 2.26 -13.26
C GLY A 600 9.16 1.40 -12.68
N MET A 601 8.55 1.83 -11.56
CA MET A 601 7.43 1.10 -10.96
C MET A 601 6.18 1.09 -11.85
N GLN A 602 5.88 2.19 -12.54
CA GLN A 602 4.75 2.26 -13.47
C GLN A 602 4.92 1.29 -14.65
N LEU A 603 6.11 1.24 -15.25
CA LEU A 603 6.45 0.34 -16.35
C LEU A 603 6.43 -1.12 -15.90
N ALA A 604 7.03 -1.43 -14.74
CA ALA A 604 7.01 -2.75 -14.16
C ALA A 604 5.58 -3.25 -13.89
N PHE A 605 4.72 -2.40 -13.31
CA PHE A 605 3.31 -2.73 -13.07
C PHE A 605 2.53 -3.01 -14.36
N ARG A 606 2.93 -2.39 -15.48
CA ARG A 606 2.35 -2.63 -16.80
C ARG A 606 3.02 -3.79 -17.56
N GLY A 607 4.07 -4.39 -17.02
CA GLY A 607 4.86 -5.42 -17.70
C GLY A 607 5.57 -4.91 -18.96
N MET A 608 5.98 -3.64 -18.98
CA MET A 608 6.62 -2.98 -20.14
C MET A 608 8.04 -2.55 -19.79
N PRO A 609 9.03 -2.69 -20.71
CA PRO A 609 10.38 -2.17 -20.50
C PRO A 609 10.49 -0.65 -20.80
N SER A 610 9.59 -0.12 -21.63
CA SER A 610 9.49 1.31 -21.98
C SER A 610 8.11 1.63 -22.56
N ASP A 611 7.71 2.90 -22.57
CA ASP A 611 6.48 3.36 -23.22
C ASP A 611 6.68 4.76 -23.81
N THR A 612 7.34 4.81 -24.97
CA THR A 612 7.66 6.04 -25.69
C THR A 612 6.42 6.80 -26.16
N SER A 613 5.26 6.14 -26.18
CA SER A 613 3.97 6.77 -26.52
C SER A 613 3.39 7.62 -25.38
N ARG A 614 3.87 7.44 -24.15
CA ARG A 614 3.46 8.18 -22.94
C ARG A 614 4.68 8.46 -22.07
N ARG A 615 5.40 9.53 -22.41
CA ARG A 615 6.58 9.98 -21.66
C ARG A 615 6.16 10.85 -20.48
N LEU A 616 6.91 10.76 -19.39
CA LEU A 616 6.77 11.68 -18.26
C LEU A 616 7.80 12.81 -18.42
N ALA A 617 7.38 14.03 -18.15
CA ALA A 617 8.25 15.21 -18.18
C ALA A 617 8.30 15.86 -16.80
N LEU A 618 9.47 16.36 -16.41
CA LEU A 618 9.64 17.22 -15.24
C LEU A 618 9.94 18.66 -15.66
N LEU A 619 9.33 19.61 -14.98
CA LEU A 619 9.69 21.02 -14.97
C LEU A 619 9.93 21.44 -13.52
N SER A 620 10.82 22.42 -13.29
CA SER A 620 11.07 22.98 -11.96
C SER A 620 11.05 24.51 -12.01
N CYS A 621 10.16 25.10 -11.22
CA CYS A 621 10.01 26.54 -11.02
C CYS A 621 10.25 26.95 -9.56
N CYS A 622 10.99 26.13 -8.81
CA CYS A 622 11.37 26.41 -7.44
C CYS A 622 12.33 27.60 -7.34
N VAL A 623 12.24 28.38 -6.27
CA VAL A 623 13.11 29.54 -6.03
C VAL A 623 13.61 29.53 -4.59
N SER A 624 14.92 29.46 -4.41
CA SER A 624 15.55 29.36 -3.09
C SER A 624 15.22 30.56 -2.20
N GLY A 625 14.98 30.31 -0.91
CA GLY A 625 14.79 31.37 0.10
C GLY A 625 13.50 32.18 -0.02
N THR A 626 12.47 31.64 -0.68
CA THR A 626 11.21 32.36 -0.94
C THR A 626 10.07 31.96 0.00
N THR A 627 9.33 32.96 0.46
CA THR A 627 8.07 32.76 1.18
C THR A 627 6.93 32.42 0.22
N ILE A 628 5.83 31.86 0.73
CA ILE A 628 4.67 31.52 -0.11
C ILE A 628 4.04 32.77 -0.76
N GLU A 629 4.11 33.93 -0.12
CA GLU A 629 3.70 35.22 -0.65
C GLU A 629 4.50 35.60 -1.90
N GLN A 630 5.81 35.40 -1.86
CA GLN A 630 6.71 35.72 -2.97
C GLN A 630 6.50 34.79 -4.17
N LEU A 631 6.11 33.54 -3.90
CA LEU A 631 5.78 32.55 -4.94
C LEU A 631 4.35 32.75 -5.51
N SER A 632 3.50 33.54 -4.86
CA SER A 632 2.10 33.66 -5.23
C SER A 632 1.89 34.56 -6.45
N LYS A 633 0.82 34.27 -7.19
CA LYS A 633 0.43 35.03 -8.39
C LYS A 633 0.18 36.51 -8.04
N GLY A 634 0.73 37.41 -8.85
CA GLY A 634 0.56 38.85 -8.68
C GLY A 634 1.48 39.50 -7.64
N TYR A 635 2.43 38.75 -7.07
CA TYR A 635 3.51 39.35 -6.28
C TYR A 635 4.38 40.30 -7.15
N SER A 636 5.01 41.30 -6.53
CA SER A 636 5.72 42.37 -7.24
C SER A 636 6.90 41.87 -8.07
N ILE A 637 7.55 40.79 -7.62
CA ILE A 637 8.53 40.02 -8.37
C ILE A 637 7.77 38.80 -8.93
N PRO A 638 7.57 38.67 -10.26
CA PRO A 638 6.62 37.74 -10.84
C PRO A 638 7.14 36.29 -10.91
N LEU A 639 7.57 35.71 -9.78
CA LEU A 639 8.12 34.36 -9.74
C LEU A 639 7.10 33.30 -10.15
N PHE A 640 5.81 33.50 -9.83
CA PHE A 640 4.73 32.62 -10.26
C PHE A 640 4.65 32.47 -11.79
N ASP A 641 4.94 33.54 -12.54
CA ASP A 641 4.80 33.56 -14.00
C ASP A 641 5.75 32.56 -14.67
N ARG A 642 6.83 32.15 -13.99
CA ARG A 642 7.73 31.07 -14.44
C ARG A 642 7.02 29.74 -14.65
N ILE A 643 5.96 29.46 -13.88
CA ILE A 643 5.11 28.27 -14.08
C ILE A 643 4.38 28.37 -15.41
N SER A 644 3.75 29.51 -15.69
CA SER A 644 3.03 29.75 -16.95
C SER A 644 3.97 29.68 -18.17
N GLN A 645 5.17 30.26 -18.04
CA GLN A 645 6.22 30.26 -19.06
C GLN A 645 6.75 28.86 -19.36
N SER A 646 7.06 28.07 -18.32
CA SER A 646 7.54 26.69 -18.49
C SER A 646 6.47 25.77 -19.09
N PHE A 647 5.20 25.93 -18.69
CA PHE A 647 4.07 25.23 -19.33
C PHE A 647 3.90 25.60 -20.80
N ALA A 648 4.04 26.88 -21.16
CA ALA A 648 3.97 27.31 -22.55
C ALA A 648 5.06 26.65 -23.42
N ILE A 649 6.28 26.53 -22.88
CA ILE A 649 7.38 25.81 -23.55
C ILE A 649 7.03 24.34 -23.73
N ALA A 650 6.61 23.65 -22.67
CA ALA A 650 6.26 22.23 -22.75
C ALA A 650 5.10 21.98 -23.73
N LYS A 651 4.08 22.85 -23.74
CA LYS A 651 2.96 22.79 -24.69
C LYS A 651 3.42 22.97 -26.13
N SER A 652 4.27 23.97 -26.38
CA SER A 652 4.85 24.24 -27.71
C SER A 652 5.65 23.05 -28.23
N GLN A 653 6.46 22.42 -27.38
CA GLN A 653 7.21 21.21 -27.75
C GLN A 653 6.29 20.00 -28.00
N GLY A 654 5.23 19.84 -27.22
CA GLY A 654 4.19 18.84 -27.48
C GLY A 654 3.54 19.05 -28.86
N ASP A 655 3.16 20.28 -29.17
CA ASP A 655 2.55 20.64 -30.46
C ASP A 655 3.50 20.43 -31.64
N ALA A 656 4.78 20.83 -31.50
CA ALA A 656 5.81 20.63 -32.52
C ALA A 656 6.07 19.14 -32.81
N LEU A 657 5.92 18.29 -31.79
CA LEU A 657 6.00 16.83 -31.91
C LEU A 657 4.68 16.17 -32.30
N ASN A 658 3.63 16.96 -32.55
CA ASN A 658 2.28 16.48 -32.85
C ASN A 658 1.77 15.45 -31.82
N THR A 659 2.00 15.74 -30.53
CA THR A 659 1.60 14.87 -29.42
C THR A 659 0.80 15.64 -28.37
N THR A 660 -0.03 14.91 -27.62
CA THR A 660 -0.83 15.52 -26.56
C THR A 660 0.04 15.79 -25.33
N SER A 661 -0.25 16.87 -24.61
CA SER A 661 0.42 17.24 -23.38
C SER A 661 -0.57 17.62 -22.28
N GLY A 662 -0.20 17.41 -21.01
CA GLY A 662 -0.99 17.80 -19.85
C GLY A 662 -0.22 17.60 -18.54
N CYS A 663 -0.59 18.38 -17.53
CA CYS A 663 -0.03 18.30 -16.18
C CYS A 663 -0.84 17.32 -15.33
N PHE A 664 -0.17 16.32 -14.76
CA PHE A 664 -0.80 15.33 -13.89
C PHE A 664 -0.46 15.52 -12.41
N LEU A 665 0.62 16.25 -12.09
CA LEU A 665 1.13 16.37 -10.72
C LEU A 665 1.75 17.74 -10.46
N ILE A 666 1.35 18.36 -9.36
CA ILE A 666 2.01 19.51 -8.74
C ILE A 666 2.77 18.99 -7.52
N GLU A 667 4.09 19.11 -7.55
CA GLU A 667 4.96 18.76 -6.44
C GLU A 667 5.32 20.03 -5.66
N PHE A 668 5.20 19.99 -4.33
CA PHE A 668 5.41 21.14 -3.47
C PHE A 668 6.30 20.79 -2.28
N CYS A 669 7.29 21.63 -2.02
CA CYS A 669 8.05 21.65 -0.77
C CYS A 669 8.50 23.08 -0.46
N GLN A 670 7.85 23.68 0.54
CA GLN A 670 8.03 25.08 0.96
C GLN A 670 7.62 25.20 2.42
N GLY A 671 8.06 26.26 3.10
CA GLY A 671 7.60 26.60 4.45
C GLY A 671 8.75 27.08 5.32
N GLY A 672 9.98 26.67 5.01
CA GLY A 672 11.18 27.04 5.77
C GLY A 672 11.57 28.51 5.66
N SER A 673 11.01 29.27 4.71
CA SER A 673 11.14 30.74 4.68
C SER A 673 9.94 31.47 5.32
N ASN A 674 8.90 30.74 5.73
CA ASN A 674 7.75 31.25 6.48
C ASN A 674 7.89 30.92 7.98
N THR A 675 9.11 31.02 8.54
CA THR A 675 9.39 30.61 9.92
C THR A 675 8.55 31.34 10.98
N ASP A 676 8.10 32.54 10.62
CA ASP A 676 7.39 33.45 11.50
C ASP A 676 5.92 33.66 11.10
N THR A 677 5.40 32.82 10.19
CA THR A 677 4.04 32.92 9.67
C THR A 677 3.07 32.04 10.46
N ASP A 678 1.96 32.61 10.91
CA ASP A 678 0.92 31.86 11.62
C ASP A 678 0.01 31.05 10.68
N TYR A 679 -0.76 30.15 11.26
CA TYR A 679 -1.67 29.27 10.52
C TYR A 679 -2.72 30.07 9.74
N ALA A 680 -3.28 31.11 10.35
CA ALA A 680 -4.38 31.90 9.78
C ALA A 680 -3.96 32.68 8.53
N THR A 681 -2.67 33.02 8.43
CA THR A 681 -2.07 33.68 7.27
C THR A 681 -1.61 32.67 6.21
N TYR A 682 -0.89 31.63 6.61
CA TYR A 682 -0.30 30.68 5.67
C TYR A 682 -1.36 29.80 4.97
N SER A 683 -2.36 29.30 5.71
CA SER A 683 -3.38 28.38 5.20
C SER A 683 -4.15 28.90 3.97
N PRO A 684 -4.73 30.13 3.97
CA PRO A 684 -5.41 30.64 2.78
C PRO A 684 -4.46 30.92 1.60
N LEU A 685 -3.21 31.33 1.86
CA LEU A 685 -2.21 31.55 0.80
C LEU A 685 -1.83 30.22 0.11
N LEU A 686 -1.67 29.15 0.90
CA LEU A 686 -1.41 27.81 0.37
C LEU A 686 -2.53 27.33 -0.54
N ALA A 687 -3.78 27.48 -0.10
CA ALA A 687 -4.93 27.09 -0.89
C ALA A 687 -5.04 27.90 -2.21
N GLN A 688 -4.79 29.21 -2.13
CA GLN A 688 -4.81 30.10 -3.30
C GLN A 688 -3.68 29.76 -4.29
N TYR A 689 -2.47 29.50 -3.78
CA TYR A 689 -1.32 29.10 -4.60
C TYR A 689 -1.64 27.88 -5.47
N PHE A 690 -2.15 26.80 -4.88
CA PHE A 690 -2.52 25.61 -5.65
C PHE A 690 -3.68 25.86 -6.62
N ALA A 691 -4.68 26.65 -6.23
CA ALA A 691 -5.78 27.02 -7.12
C ALA A 691 -5.25 27.74 -8.38
N ASP A 692 -4.29 28.64 -8.21
CA ASP A 692 -3.67 29.38 -9.31
C ASP A 692 -2.83 28.47 -10.21
N VAL A 693 -2.01 27.57 -9.66
CA VAL A 693 -1.22 26.61 -10.46
C VAL A 693 -2.14 25.66 -11.26
N ILE A 694 -3.24 25.18 -10.64
CA ILE A 694 -4.25 24.37 -11.32
C ILE A 694 -4.89 25.14 -12.47
N ALA A 695 -5.23 26.41 -12.26
CA ALA A 695 -5.82 27.26 -13.29
C ALA A 695 -4.87 27.43 -14.49
N GLU A 696 -3.59 27.68 -14.25
CA GLU A 696 -2.57 27.76 -15.30
C GLU A 696 -2.44 26.44 -16.07
N ALA A 697 -2.37 25.30 -15.38
CA ALA A 697 -2.28 24.00 -16.04
C ALA A 697 -3.49 23.74 -16.96
N LYS A 698 -4.70 24.04 -16.49
CA LYS A 698 -5.93 23.91 -17.29
C LYS A 698 -5.94 24.84 -18.49
N GLU A 699 -5.54 26.09 -18.32
CA GLU A 699 -5.49 27.07 -19.39
C GLU A 699 -4.48 26.66 -20.46
N LYS A 700 -3.25 26.31 -20.08
CA LYS A 700 -2.16 26.04 -21.05
C LYS A 700 -2.33 24.72 -21.79
N PHE A 701 -2.77 23.66 -21.11
CA PHE A 701 -2.90 22.34 -21.71
C PHE A 701 -4.32 22.01 -22.21
N GLY A 702 -5.32 22.82 -21.87
CA GLY A 702 -6.72 22.54 -22.19
C GLY A 702 -7.28 21.31 -21.44
N GLN A 703 -6.61 20.87 -20.37
CA GLN A 703 -7.07 19.73 -19.57
C GLN A 703 -8.29 20.12 -18.72
N THR A 704 -9.21 19.17 -18.53
CA THR A 704 -10.43 19.39 -17.72
C THR A 704 -10.32 18.81 -16.31
N LYS A 705 -9.34 17.94 -16.09
CA LYS A 705 -9.08 17.29 -14.79
C LYS A 705 -7.96 18.02 -14.07
N ASP A 706 -8.15 18.22 -12.77
CA ASP A 706 -7.13 18.81 -11.90
C ASP A 706 -5.96 17.83 -11.75
N PRO A 707 -4.70 18.31 -11.73
CA PRO A 707 -3.56 17.51 -11.31
C PRO A 707 -3.70 17.04 -9.86
N PHE A 708 -2.96 15.99 -9.52
CA PHE A 708 -2.70 15.64 -8.12
C PHE A 708 -1.83 16.71 -7.46
N ILE A 709 -1.94 16.86 -6.14
CA ILE A 709 -1.08 17.73 -5.34
C ILE A 709 -0.27 16.87 -4.39
N GLU A 710 1.05 16.99 -4.42
CA GLU A 710 1.94 16.27 -3.52
C GLU A 710 2.72 17.27 -2.67
N ILE A 711 2.50 17.25 -1.37
CA ILE A 711 3.18 18.12 -0.41
C ILE A 711 4.13 17.27 0.43
N VAL A 712 5.42 17.62 0.45
CA VAL A 712 6.32 17.19 1.54
C VAL A 712 6.36 18.32 2.55
N PRO A 713 5.78 18.13 3.74
CA PRO A 713 5.81 19.14 4.78
C PRO A 713 7.25 19.48 5.16
N ILE A 714 7.47 20.75 5.53
CA ILE A 714 8.79 21.21 5.94
C ILE A 714 9.26 20.46 7.20
N SER A 715 10.54 20.12 7.25
CA SER A 715 11.21 19.48 8.41
C SER A 715 12.65 19.95 8.53
N GLY A 716 13.42 19.43 9.49
CA GLY A 716 14.82 19.83 9.70
C GLY A 716 14.95 21.15 10.49
N MET A 717 16.16 21.71 10.52
CA MET A 717 16.46 22.93 11.30
C MET A 717 15.71 24.20 10.87
N ASN A 718 15.03 24.20 9.72
CA ASN A 718 14.22 25.32 9.23
C ASN A 718 12.78 25.30 9.73
N LEU A 719 12.45 24.46 10.72
CA LEU A 719 11.07 24.34 11.16
C LEU A 719 10.56 25.66 11.76
N PRO A 720 9.40 26.17 11.30
CA PRO A 720 8.86 27.42 11.80
C PRO A 720 8.74 27.45 13.32
N SER A 721 9.20 28.55 13.91
CA SER A 721 9.23 28.74 15.37
C SER A 721 8.00 29.45 15.92
N THR A 722 7.15 29.99 15.03
CA THR A 722 5.91 30.68 15.40
C THR A 722 4.75 29.71 15.62
N GLY A 723 3.97 30.00 16.67
CA GLY A 723 2.79 29.20 17.02
C GLY A 723 3.15 27.77 17.43
N ILE A 724 2.25 26.84 17.15
CA ILE A 724 2.47 25.40 17.38
C ILE A 724 2.44 24.69 16.03
N MET A 725 3.62 24.62 15.40
CA MET A 725 3.84 23.99 14.08
C MET A 725 2.89 24.52 12.99
N ASP A 726 2.57 25.80 13.01
CA ASP A 726 1.44 26.38 12.28
C ASP A 726 1.50 26.15 10.76
N VAL A 727 2.67 26.28 10.14
CA VAL A 727 2.86 26.02 8.70
C VAL A 727 2.68 24.52 8.38
N CYS A 728 3.30 23.62 9.15
CA CYS A 728 3.14 22.17 8.98
C CYS A 728 1.67 21.77 9.16
N ARG A 729 0.98 22.33 10.17
CA ARG A 729 -0.46 22.10 10.37
C ARG A 729 -1.25 22.56 9.16
N ALA A 730 -1.01 23.75 8.63
CA ALA A 730 -1.72 24.26 7.46
C ALA A 730 -1.53 23.37 6.22
N GLN A 731 -0.32 22.83 6.01
CA GLN A 731 -0.01 21.91 4.92
C GLN A 731 -0.72 20.56 5.07
N VAL A 732 -0.66 19.97 6.27
CA VAL A 732 -1.34 18.70 6.57
C VAL A 732 -2.84 18.85 6.50
N ASP A 733 -3.41 19.89 7.11
CA ASP A 733 -4.85 20.17 7.11
C ASP A 733 -5.37 20.40 5.68
N TYR A 734 -4.59 21.10 4.84
CA TYR A 734 -4.92 21.25 3.41
C TYR A 734 -5.02 19.89 2.71
N VAL A 735 -4.05 19.00 2.93
CA VAL A 735 -4.06 17.65 2.34
C VAL A 735 -5.24 16.83 2.83
N LEU A 736 -5.51 16.84 4.13
CA LEU A 736 -6.64 16.09 4.70
C LEU A 736 -8.00 16.61 4.21
N ALA A 737 -8.12 17.89 3.88
CA ALA A 737 -9.34 18.51 3.38
C ALA A 737 -9.50 18.44 1.85
N THR A 738 -8.43 18.20 1.10
CA THR A 738 -8.41 18.33 -0.37
C THR A 738 -8.31 16.97 -1.06
N PRO A 739 -9.37 16.49 -1.73
CA PRO A 739 -9.28 15.24 -2.50
C PRO A 739 -8.18 15.32 -3.56
N GLY A 740 -7.37 14.28 -3.71
CA GLY A 740 -6.28 14.27 -4.68
C GLY A 740 -5.00 14.97 -4.23
N ALA A 741 -5.00 15.60 -3.05
CA ALA A 741 -3.79 16.00 -2.35
C ALA A 741 -3.29 14.86 -1.46
N TYR A 742 -1.97 14.69 -1.34
CA TYR A 742 -1.37 13.69 -0.45
C TYR A 742 0.02 14.11 0.05
N ILE A 743 0.42 13.55 1.20
CA ILE A 743 1.76 13.69 1.78
C ILE A 743 2.50 12.37 1.61
N PRO A 744 3.55 12.29 0.79
CA PRO A 744 4.24 11.03 0.56
C PRO A 744 5.21 10.67 1.68
N THR A 745 5.81 11.68 2.28
CA THR A 745 6.79 11.60 3.36
C THR A 745 6.97 12.99 3.97
N VAL A 746 7.81 13.06 4.97
CA VAL A 746 8.48 14.27 5.42
C VAL A 746 9.97 14.23 5.06
N GLY A 747 10.69 15.34 5.18
CA GLY A 747 12.09 15.45 4.78
C GLY A 747 13.04 14.61 5.64
N TYR A 748 12.90 14.64 6.96
CA TYR A 748 13.57 13.66 7.82
C TYR A 748 13.05 12.24 7.48
N PRO A 749 13.86 11.17 7.60
CA PRO A 749 15.25 11.11 8.07
C PRO A 749 16.27 11.17 6.93
N ALA A 750 15.99 11.91 5.85
CA ALA A 750 16.99 12.10 4.82
C ALA A 750 18.30 12.57 5.46
N ILE A 751 19.43 12.01 5.03
CA ILE A 751 20.73 12.56 5.42
C ILE A 751 20.75 13.99 4.93
N ASP A 752 21.05 14.90 5.85
CA ASP A 752 21.02 16.31 5.62
C ASP A 752 22.36 16.92 6.01
N TYR A 753 22.56 18.12 5.53
CA TYR A 753 23.65 18.98 5.96
C TYR A 753 23.08 20.15 6.78
N GLY A 754 21.90 19.93 7.34
CA GLY A 754 21.27 20.72 8.34
C GLY A 754 19.89 21.23 7.95
N PRO A 755 19.80 22.44 7.39
CA PRO A 755 18.54 22.94 6.85
C PRO A 755 18.13 22.27 5.52
N HIS A 756 19.01 21.49 4.89
CA HIS A 756 18.83 20.99 3.52
C HIS A 756 19.45 19.62 3.33
N TYR A 757 18.86 18.85 2.43
CA TYR A 757 19.24 17.46 2.18
C TYR A 757 20.57 17.36 1.42
N SER A 758 21.30 16.29 1.70
CA SER A 758 22.41 15.91 0.83
C SER A 758 21.93 15.30 -0.47
N SER A 759 22.82 15.03 -1.42
CA SER A 759 22.45 14.34 -2.66
C SER A 759 21.79 12.98 -2.41
N ASN A 760 22.30 12.24 -1.43
CA ASN A 760 21.70 10.97 -1.00
C ASN A 760 20.36 11.19 -0.29
N GLY A 761 20.25 12.27 0.50
CA GLY A 761 18.98 12.70 1.10
C GLY A 761 17.91 13.05 0.07
N GLU A 762 18.25 13.83 -0.96
CA GLU A 762 17.37 14.18 -2.08
C GLU A 762 16.85 12.93 -2.80
N ARG A 763 17.72 11.95 -3.06
CA ARG A 763 17.32 10.66 -3.63
C ARG A 763 16.41 9.86 -2.70
N TYR A 764 16.67 9.86 -1.39
CA TYR A 764 15.79 9.20 -0.41
C TYR A 764 14.38 9.81 -0.44
N VAL A 765 14.27 11.15 -0.33
CA VAL A 765 12.96 11.83 -0.37
C VAL A 765 12.28 11.61 -1.72
N GLY A 766 13.05 11.67 -2.82
CA GLY A 766 12.57 11.34 -4.15
C GLY A 766 12.01 9.92 -4.24
N ALA A 767 12.69 8.93 -3.65
CA ALA A 767 12.25 7.55 -3.65
C ALA A 767 10.97 7.34 -2.82
N MET A 768 10.82 8.04 -1.69
CA MET A 768 9.60 8.06 -0.89
C MET A 768 8.42 8.66 -1.68
N ARG A 769 8.64 9.80 -2.37
CA ARG A 769 7.65 10.38 -3.30
C ARG A 769 7.23 9.39 -4.36
N ALA A 770 8.19 8.75 -5.04
CA ALA A 770 7.91 7.75 -6.06
C ALA A 770 7.04 6.60 -5.55
N LYS A 771 7.38 6.03 -4.39
CA LYS A 771 6.64 4.92 -3.75
C LYS A 771 5.16 5.26 -3.59
N VAL A 772 4.87 6.46 -3.09
CA VAL A 772 3.50 6.91 -2.87
C VAL A 772 2.82 7.31 -4.17
N ARG A 773 3.51 7.98 -5.12
CA ARG A 773 3.00 8.24 -6.48
C ARG A 773 2.53 6.96 -7.16
N HIS A 774 3.31 5.88 -7.04
CA HIS A 774 2.93 4.60 -7.63
C HIS A 774 1.59 4.11 -7.06
N ARG A 775 1.44 4.13 -5.74
CA ARG A 775 0.20 3.75 -5.07
C ARG A 775 -1.00 4.62 -5.48
N VAL A 776 -0.85 5.93 -5.39
CA VAL A 776 -1.96 6.89 -5.61
C VAL A 776 -2.31 6.98 -7.08
N ILE A 777 -1.32 7.22 -7.95
CA ILE A 777 -1.54 7.60 -9.35
C ILE A 777 -1.63 6.37 -10.25
N THR A 778 -0.69 5.42 -10.10
CA THR A 778 -0.66 4.21 -10.95
C THR A 778 -1.68 3.18 -10.50
N GLN A 779 -1.71 2.83 -9.21
CA GLN A 779 -2.62 1.79 -8.70
C GLN A 779 -4.02 2.33 -8.39
N GLY A 780 -4.18 3.65 -8.20
CA GLY A 780 -5.47 4.24 -7.86
C GLY A 780 -5.95 3.87 -6.45
N LEU A 781 -5.02 3.60 -5.54
CA LEU A 781 -5.31 3.24 -4.15
C LEU A 781 -5.20 4.46 -3.23
N ALA A 782 -5.96 4.45 -2.15
CA ALA A 782 -5.89 5.48 -1.13
C ALA A 782 -4.54 5.46 -0.42
N TRP A 783 -4.13 6.63 0.05
CA TRP A 783 -2.93 6.83 0.83
C TRP A 783 -3.21 7.77 2.00
N LYS A 784 -2.72 7.38 3.17
CA LYS A 784 -2.57 8.24 4.33
C LYS A 784 -1.20 7.92 4.93
N PRO A 785 -0.36 8.91 5.25
CA PRO A 785 0.97 8.65 5.79
C PRO A 785 0.90 8.24 7.27
N LEU A 786 2.03 7.77 7.84
CA LEU A 786 2.15 7.59 9.28
C LEU A 786 1.95 8.92 9.98
N ILE A 787 0.86 9.07 10.74
CA ILE A 787 0.48 10.35 11.35
C ILE A 787 -0.34 10.15 12.61
N MET A 788 -0.20 11.07 13.57
CA MET A 788 -1.09 11.14 14.73
C MET A 788 -2.52 11.50 14.28
N GLU A 789 -3.51 10.73 14.70
CA GLU A 789 -4.93 11.01 14.39
C GLU A 789 -5.69 11.57 15.60
N LYS A 790 -5.33 11.14 16.81
CA LYS A 790 -6.02 11.55 18.03
C LYS A 790 -5.11 11.46 19.25
N ALA A 791 -5.10 12.51 20.06
CA ALA A 791 -4.49 12.52 21.38
C ALA A 791 -5.57 12.55 22.46
N THR A 792 -5.54 11.61 23.40
CA THR A 792 -6.49 11.54 24.53
C THR A 792 -5.73 11.77 25.83
N LEU A 793 -6.08 12.83 26.56
CA LEU A 793 -5.44 13.21 27.81
C LEU A 793 -6.26 12.73 29.02
N ARG A 794 -5.61 12.00 29.94
CA ARG A 794 -6.18 11.55 31.23
C ARG A 794 -5.16 11.72 32.35
N GLY A 795 -5.44 12.60 33.30
CA GLY A 795 -4.43 13.01 34.30
C GLY A 795 -3.20 13.61 33.59
N ARG A 796 -2.02 13.07 33.85
CA ARG A 796 -0.76 13.43 33.16
C ARG A 796 -0.43 12.57 31.93
N THR A 797 -1.27 11.60 31.58
CA THR A 797 -0.99 10.60 30.55
C THR A 797 -1.76 10.93 29.28
N ILE A 798 -1.08 10.84 28.14
CA ILE A 798 -1.63 11.09 26.82
C ILE A 798 -1.46 9.82 25.98
N LEU A 799 -2.57 9.28 25.48
CA LEU A 799 -2.55 8.17 24.53
C LEU A 799 -2.82 8.69 23.12
N ILE A 800 -1.93 8.37 22.19
CA ILE A 800 -1.98 8.79 20.79
C ILE A 800 -2.37 7.61 19.90
N ASP A 801 -3.50 7.75 19.21
CA ASP A 801 -3.86 6.85 18.11
C ASP A 801 -3.15 7.32 16.84
N CYS A 802 -2.37 6.44 16.20
CA CYS A 802 -1.68 6.73 14.96
C CYS A 802 -2.31 6.00 13.77
N HIS A 803 -2.40 6.65 12.61
CA HIS A 803 -2.53 5.90 11.36
C HIS A 803 -1.18 5.27 11.03
N VAL A 804 -1.14 3.97 10.76
CA VAL A 804 0.11 3.26 10.45
C VAL A 804 -0.04 2.55 9.09
N PRO A 805 0.55 3.07 8.01
CA PRO A 805 0.37 2.53 6.66
C PRO A 805 0.81 1.07 6.56
N TYR A 806 1.93 0.74 7.22
CA TYR A 806 2.48 -0.60 7.32
C TYR A 806 2.81 -0.95 8.77
N ALA A 807 1.80 -1.38 9.53
CA ALA A 807 1.95 -1.77 10.93
C ALA A 807 2.96 -2.92 11.12
N PRO A 808 3.71 -2.95 12.24
CA PRO A 808 3.57 -2.08 13.41
C PRO A 808 4.52 -0.86 13.39
N ILE A 809 4.29 0.08 14.31
CA ILE A 809 5.24 1.16 14.64
C ILE A 809 6.61 0.57 15.05
N ARG A 810 7.67 1.28 14.67
CA ARG A 810 9.08 1.01 15.01
C ARG A 810 9.74 2.27 15.52
N VAL A 811 10.58 2.10 16.53
CA VAL A 811 11.52 3.13 16.98
C VAL A 811 12.86 2.86 16.32
N LEU A 812 13.35 3.79 15.50
CA LEU A 812 14.64 3.67 14.83
C LEU A 812 15.47 4.93 15.06
N PRO A 813 16.82 4.80 15.09
CA PRO A 813 17.70 5.95 15.00
C PRO A 813 17.41 6.75 13.72
N THR A 814 17.44 8.07 13.86
CA THR A 814 17.13 9.03 12.80
C THR A 814 18.36 9.86 12.50
N TRP A 815 18.59 10.16 11.23
CA TRP A 815 19.64 11.10 10.84
C TRP A 815 19.25 12.53 11.26
N GLU A 816 20.18 13.19 11.94
CA GLU A 816 20.16 14.62 12.23
C GLU A 816 21.50 15.17 11.75
N GLY A 817 21.54 15.78 10.57
CA GLY A 817 22.80 15.96 9.85
C GLY A 817 23.32 14.63 9.31
N GLN A 818 24.59 14.35 9.59
CA GLN A 818 25.28 13.11 9.19
C GLN A 818 25.56 12.20 10.41
N GLU A 819 24.78 12.34 11.48
CA GLU A 819 24.80 11.44 12.65
C GLU A 819 23.42 10.85 12.92
N GLN A 820 23.37 9.60 13.40
CA GLN A 820 22.12 8.98 13.83
C GLN A 820 21.94 9.11 15.33
N SER A 821 20.77 9.61 15.75
CA SER A 821 20.42 9.75 17.16
C SER A 821 19.06 9.11 17.47
N THR A 822 18.83 8.77 18.75
CA THR A 822 17.50 8.41 19.26
C THR A 822 17.21 9.30 20.46
N GLN A 823 16.25 10.20 20.31
CA GLN A 823 15.87 11.18 21.33
C GLN A 823 15.06 10.48 22.44
N THR A 824 15.19 10.96 23.69
CA THR A 824 14.51 10.33 24.84
C THR A 824 12.99 10.44 24.79
N ASP A 825 12.49 11.51 24.17
CA ASP A 825 11.06 11.76 23.91
C ASP A 825 10.65 11.31 22.50
N LEU A 826 11.53 10.65 21.75
CA LEU A 826 11.30 10.15 20.39
C LEU A 826 10.86 11.21 19.37
N GLY A 827 11.05 12.51 19.66
CA GLY A 827 10.63 13.63 18.81
C GLY A 827 9.29 14.26 19.19
N PHE A 828 8.70 13.90 20.33
CA PHE A 828 7.42 14.47 20.79
C PHE A 828 7.61 15.70 21.67
N GLY A 829 6.84 16.76 21.40
CA GLY A 829 6.66 17.90 22.29
C GLY A 829 5.23 17.99 22.81
N VAL A 830 5.06 18.57 24.00
CA VAL A 830 3.73 18.85 24.58
C VAL A 830 3.67 20.28 25.08
N TYR A 831 2.61 21.00 24.74
CA TYR A 831 2.44 22.42 25.07
C TYR A 831 1.04 22.68 25.61
N ASP A 832 0.91 23.56 26.60
CA ASP A 832 -0.40 23.98 27.10
C ASP A 832 -1.17 24.78 26.03
N VAL A 833 -2.44 24.43 25.79
CA VAL A 833 -3.23 25.03 24.69
C VAL A 833 -3.52 26.52 24.89
N THR A 834 -3.47 27.01 26.12
CA THR A 834 -3.85 28.39 26.47
C THR A 834 -2.64 29.31 26.48
N THR A 835 -1.52 28.82 27.02
CA THR A 835 -0.31 29.60 27.24
C THR A 835 0.79 29.33 26.22
N ASN A 836 0.69 28.26 25.43
CA ASN A 836 1.74 27.73 24.54
C ASN A 836 3.06 27.37 25.26
N ASN A 837 3.05 27.28 26.59
CA ASN A 837 4.23 26.88 27.35
C ASN A 837 4.52 25.39 27.15
N LYS A 838 5.79 25.04 26.90
CA LYS A 838 6.24 23.65 26.83
C LYS A 838 6.08 22.97 28.19
N LEU A 839 5.49 21.78 28.19
CA LEU A 839 5.34 20.91 29.35
C LEU A 839 6.41 19.82 29.34
N SER A 840 6.94 19.48 30.51
CA SER A 840 7.97 18.45 30.63
C SER A 840 7.39 17.05 30.45
N ILE A 841 8.00 16.25 29.57
CA ILE A 841 7.69 14.84 29.36
C ILE A 841 8.57 13.99 30.28
N SER A 842 7.97 13.03 31.00
CA SER A 842 8.69 12.03 31.79
C SER A 842 9.09 10.81 30.95
N SER A 843 8.21 10.35 30.06
CA SER A 843 8.51 9.22 29.17
C SER A 843 7.61 9.22 27.94
N VAL A 844 8.13 8.63 26.86
CA VAL A 844 7.36 8.26 25.67
C VAL A 844 7.58 6.76 25.42
N SER A 845 6.51 6.03 25.08
CA SER A 845 6.58 4.60 24.83
C SER A 845 5.62 4.16 23.75
N VAL A 846 6.08 3.27 22.86
CA VAL A 846 5.20 2.57 21.92
C VAL A 846 4.52 1.44 22.70
N VAL A 847 3.20 1.56 22.90
CA VAL A 847 2.40 0.67 23.76
C VAL A 847 1.46 -0.25 22.98
N GLY A 848 1.50 -0.18 21.65
CA GLY A 848 0.77 -1.04 20.71
C GLY A 848 1.37 -0.96 19.30
N GLU A 849 0.74 -1.62 18.33
CA GLU A 849 1.16 -1.55 16.92
C GLU A 849 0.91 -0.17 16.29
N THR A 850 -0.01 0.59 16.87
CA THR A 850 -0.50 1.90 16.41
C THR A 850 -0.64 2.93 17.53
N GLN A 851 -0.21 2.60 18.75
CA GLN A 851 -0.45 3.38 19.96
C GLN A 851 0.85 3.87 20.58
N ILE A 852 0.89 5.16 20.90
CA ILE A 852 2.01 5.80 21.62
C ILE A 852 1.47 6.43 22.90
N GLU A 853 2.13 6.15 24.01
CA GLU A 853 1.85 6.75 25.32
C GLU A 853 2.91 7.81 25.65
N ILE A 854 2.46 8.99 26.05
CA ILE A 854 3.28 10.07 26.61
C ILE A 854 2.85 10.29 28.06
N VAL A 855 3.80 10.28 28.98
CA VAL A 855 3.57 10.60 30.39
C VAL A 855 4.24 11.93 30.70
N LEU A 856 3.47 12.92 31.15
CA LEU A 856 3.98 14.23 31.57
C LEU A 856 4.55 14.18 32.99
N ALA A 857 5.44 15.12 33.32
CA ALA A 857 6.03 15.25 34.66
C ALA A 857 5.01 15.67 35.73
N SER A 858 3.94 16.35 35.33
CA SER A 858 2.83 16.78 36.19
C SER A 858 1.54 16.85 35.39
N ASP A 859 0.42 16.77 36.09
CA ASP A 859 -0.91 16.92 35.50
C ASP A 859 -1.05 18.34 34.89
N PRO A 860 -1.46 18.48 33.61
CA PRO A 860 -1.67 19.78 32.99
C PRO A 860 -3.01 20.40 33.45
N GLU A 861 -3.06 21.73 33.54
CA GLU A 861 -4.30 22.44 33.92
C GLU A 861 -5.33 22.44 32.79
N ASN A 862 -4.88 22.52 31.54
CA ASN A 862 -5.72 22.56 30.34
C ASN A 862 -5.46 21.34 29.45
N THR A 863 -6.26 21.20 28.38
CA THR A 863 -5.88 20.35 27.24
C THR A 863 -4.56 20.85 26.64
N VAL A 864 -3.89 19.99 25.89
CA VAL A 864 -2.53 20.24 25.41
C VAL A 864 -2.47 20.10 23.90
N TRP A 865 -1.53 20.80 23.29
CA TRP A 865 -1.01 20.44 21.98
C TRP A 865 0.02 19.33 22.14
N VAL A 866 -0.08 18.31 21.29
CA VAL A 866 0.96 17.31 21.08
C VAL A 866 1.58 17.58 19.72
N THR A 867 2.88 17.84 19.70
CA THR A 867 3.68 18.03 18.49
C THR A 867 4.53 16.80 18.23
N TYR A 868 4.87 16.58 16.97
CA TYR A 868 5.87 15.59 16.59
C TYR A 868 6.83 16.20 15.58
N GLY A 869 8.14 16.13 15.86
CA GLY A 869 9.18 16.77 15.06
C GLY A 869 9.01 18.30 15.05
N ASP A 870 8.92 18.93 16.21
CA ASP A 870 8.89 20.40 16.29
C ASP A 870 10.31 21.02 16.23
N SER A 871 10.39 22.35 16.31
CA SER A 871 11.66 23.08 16.27
C SER A 871 12.61 22.75 17.44
N ASN A 872 12.12 22.26 18.58
CA ASN A 872 12.98 21.81 19.68
C ASN A 872 13.62 20.45 19.41
N HIS A 873 13.12 19.70 18.43
CA HIS A 873 13.66 18.42 17.98
C HIS A 873 14.30 18.53 16.59
N ASN A 874 14.66 19.75 16.16
CA ASN A 874 15.20 20.06 14.82
C ASN A 874 14.35 19.49 13.68
N GLY A 875 13.04 19.36 13.87
CA GLY A 875 12.16 18.78 12.87
C GLY A 875 12.31 17.29 12.62
N SER A 876 12.94 16.57 13.53
CA SER A 876 13.17 15.13 13.43
C SER A 876 12.43 14.37 14.54
N GLY A 877 12.26 13.07 14.33
CA GLY A 877 11.75 12.15 15.34
C GLY A 877 12.09 10.70 15.01
N ASN A 878 11.83 9.79 15.95
CA ASN A 878 12.30 8.39 15.88
C ASN A 878 11.20 7.37 15.54
N ILE A 879 10.01 7.83 15.15
CA ILE A 879 8.85 6.98 14.88
C ILE A 879 8.72 6.68 13.38
N TYR A 880 8.69 5.38 13.07
CA TYR A 880 8.53 4.82 11.75
C TYR A 880 7.46 3.74 11.74
N ASP A 881 7.01 3.34 10.56
CA ASP A 881 6.31 2.07 10.39
C ASP A 881 7.29 0.96 9.98
N SER A 882 6.76 -0.20 9.60
CA SER A 882 7.57 -1.38 9.25
C SER A 882 7.60 -1.71 7.76
N ASP A 883 7.33 -0.73 6.89
CA ASP A 883 7.30 -0.90 5.44
C ASP A 883 8.65 -1.47 4.93
N PRO A 884 8.66 -2.64 4.25
CA PRO A 884 9.88 -3.28 3.78
C PRO A 884 10.38 -2.71 2.44
N ALA A 885 9.72 -1.71 1.86
CA ALA A 885 10.08 -1.14 0.58
C ALA A 885 11.51 -0.58 0.55
N VAL A 886 12.15 -0.69 -0.61
CA VAL A 886 13.48 -0.15 -0.89
C VAL A 886 13.47 0.60 -2.23
N SER A 887 14.37 1.56 -2.40
CA SER A 887 14.54 2.30 -3.65
C SER A 887 15.16 1.47 -4.78
N SER A 888 15.02 1.93 -6.03
CA SER A 888 15.85 1.46 -7.14
C SER A 888 17.25 2.08 -7.14
N ASP A 889 17.35 3.35 -6.75
CA ASP A 889 18.62 4.06 -6.69
C ASP A 889 19.42 3.60 -5.47
N LEU A 890 20.74 3.64 -5.59
CA LEU A 890 21.67 3.22 -4.55
C LEU A 890 22.27 4.44 -3.87
N TYR A 891 22.61 4.29 -2.60
CA TYR A 891 23.45 5.25 -1.90
C TYR A 891 24.83 5.28 -2.55
N GLU A 892 25.27 6.48 -2.95
CA GLU A 892 26.52 6.69 -3.68
C GLU A 892 27.39 7.71 -2.95
N TRP A 893 28.66 7.36 -2.80
CA TRP A 893 29.70 8.27 -2.34
C TRP A 893 30.99 7.97 -3.08
N VAL A 894 31.64 9.00 -3.62
CA VAL A 894 32.92 8.87 -4.33
C VAL A 894 33.86 9.94 -3.82
N GLU A 895 35.01 9.52 -3.31
CA GLU A 895 36.03 10.43 -2.79
C GLU A 895 36.45 11.45 -3.87
N GLY A 896 36.46 12.74 -3.51
CA GLY A 896 36.89 13.82 -4.42
C GLY A 896 35.88 14.26 -5.47
N ASN A 897 34.64 13.75 -5.44
CA ASN A 897 33.55 14.22 -6.30
C ASN A 897 32.79 15.44 -5.74
N GLY A 898 33.23 15.98 -4.60
CA GLY A 898 32.59 17.12 -3.92
C GLY A 898 31.70 16.74 -2.73
N ALA A 899 31.31 15.48 -2.56
CA ALA A 899 30.58 15.02 -1.37
C ALA A 899 31.48 15.08 -0.11
N PRO A 900 30.95 15.51 1.06
CA PRO A 900 31.65 15.50 2.34
C PRO A 900 32.10 14.11 2.77
N TYR A 901 33.24 13.99 3.46
CA TYR A 901 33.75 12.72 3.98
C TYR A 901 32.84 12.04 5.01
N SER A 902 32.01 12.80 5.72
CA SER A 902 31.00 12.27 6.65
C SER A 902 29.90 11.45 5.96
N GLU A 903 29.75 11.55 4.64
CA GLU A 903 28.89 10.69 3.82
C GLU A 903 29.57 9.38 3.39
N ASN A 904 30.85 9.17 3.73
CA ASN A 904 31.51 7.90 3.47
C ASN A 904 31.06 6.82 4.46
N ILE A 905 29.81 6.37 4.33
CA ILE A 905 29.19 5.42 5.25
C ILE A 905 29.21 4.04 4.60
N ALA A 906 30.21 3.23 4.95
CA ALA A 906 30.45 1.91 4.36
C ALA A 906 29.23 0.97 4.38
N ASP A 907 28.37 1.10 5.40
CA ASP A 907 27.16 0.30 5.52
C ASP A 907 26.04 0.71 4.56
N TYR A 908 26.13 1.85 3.89
CA TYR A 908 25.11 2.35 2.96
C TYR A 908 25.60 2.31 1.51
N ILE A 909 26.89 2.56 1.24
CA ILE A 909 27.45 2.60 -0.12
C ILE A 909 27.07 1.36 -0.94
N GLY A 910 26.45 1.60 -2.10
CA GLY A 910 26.01 0.57 -3.03
C GLY A 910 24.74 -0.17 -2.61
N LYS A 911 24.05 0.26 -1.55
CA LYS A 911 22.79 -0.33 -1.08
C LYS A 911 21.60 0.58 -1.40
N PRO A 912 20.41 0.02 -1.62
CA PRO A 912 19.21 0.82 -1.80
C PRO A 912 18.79 1.47 -0.49
N TYR A 913 18.16 2.64 -0.58
CA TYR A 913 17.56 3.34 0.54
C TYR A 913 16.38 2.53 1.10
N GLN A 914 16.29 2.45 2.43
CA GLN A 914 15.18 1.81 3.12
C GLN A 914 14.01 2.79 3.21
N LEU A 915 12.85 2.45 2.64
CA LEU A 915 11.71 3.35 2.48
C LEU A 915 10.64 3.11 3.54
N ARG A 916 11.02 3.02 4.81
CA ARG A 916 10.05 2.99 5.93
C ARG A 916 9.34 4.33 6.01
N ASN A 917 8.05 4.36 6.35
CA ASN A 917 7.33 5.62 6.45
C ASN A 917 7.66 6.32 7.78
N PRO A 918 8.32 7.49 7.76
CA PRO A 918 8.47 8.31 8.96
C PRO A 918 7.13 8.93 9.35
N MET A 919 6.95 9.20 10.64
CA MET A 919 5.79 9.95 11.12
C MET A 919 5.86 11.40 10.64
N ILE A 920 4.75 11.93 10.13
CA ILE A 920 4.71 13.29 9.59
C ILE A 920 4.79 14.33 10.70
N ASN A 921 5.62 15.36 10.50
CA ASN A 921 5.69 16.55 11.34
C ASN A 921 4.33 17.24 11.39
N TYR A 922 3.69 17.21 12.55
CA TYR A 922 2.33 17.69 12.73
C TYR A 922 2.04 17.95 14.21
N ALA A 923 0.96 18.69 14.48
CA ALA A 923 0.50 18.88 15.85
C ALA A 923 -1.01 18.76 15.94
N ILE A 924 -1.47 18.09 17.00
CA ILE A 924 -2.89 17.88 17.29
C ILE A 924 -3.21 18.32 18.71
N GLN A 925 -4.43 18.83 18.91
CA GLN A 925 -4.92 19.07 20.26
C GLN A 925 -5.39 17.78 20.90
N SER A 926 -5.11 17.64 22.19
CA SER A 926 -5.68 16.56 22.98
C SER A 926 -7.15 16.82 23.28
N VAL A 927 -7.93 15.75 23.33
CA VAL A 927 -9.27 15.77 23.91
C VAL A 927 -9.21 15.20 25.33
N LYS A 928 -10.07 15.72 26.21
CA LYS A 928 -10.24 15.17 27.56
C LYS A 928 -10.83 13.76 27.47
N GLY A 929 -10.15 12.78 28.07
CA GLY A 929 -10.47 11.35 27.99
C GLY A 929 -11.13 10.74 29.20
#